data_AF-A0A371FRM5-F1
#
_entry.id   AF-A0A371FRM5-F1
#
_cell.length_a   1.000
_cell.length_b   1.000
_cell.length_c   1.000
_cell.angle_alpha   90.00
_cell.angle_beta   90.00
_cell.angle_gamma   90.00
#
_symmetry.space_group_name_H-M   'P 1'
#
loop_
_entity.id
_entity.type
_entity.pdbx_description
1 polymer ?
#
loop_
_entity_poly.entity_id
_entity_poly.type
_entity_poly.pdbx_seq_one_letter_code
_entity_poly.pdbx_strand_id
1 'polypeptide(L)'
;MAVGGGKVDDFQPHPVKEQLPGVDYCVTSSPSWPEGIILAFQHYLVVLGTIVIVSTLLVPLMGGGNVEKAEMIQTLLFVAAINTLLQTWFGTRLPVVVGASYAFLIPAVSVAFSTRMSIFADPHQRFKQSMRAIQGALIVGSFFQIIVGFFGFWRIFARFLSPLSVVPLVTLTGLGPFVLGFPRLADCVEIGLPALVILVILSQYIPQKLKSRGADRFAIIVSIGIVWAFAEILTAAGAYDKRSPRTQFSCRTDRSGIRVPYPFQWGRPSFNAGDTFAMVAASLVAIVESTGTFIAASRFGSATPVPPSVLSRGVGWLGIATLLDGFFGTGTGSTASVENAGLLGLTRVGSRRVIQISAGFMLFFSILGKFGAVLASIPLPIIAAIYCVLFAYVVSAGLGFLQFCNLNSYRSMFIFGFSLFMGLSVQQYFNEYLLISGHGPVHTGSTAFNNIVQVIFSSPATVAIIVAYLLDLTLSRGDSSTRRDSGRHWWEKFRTFSQDTRSEEMEGGGGEKVDELEPHPVKEQLPGVNFCVARSPSWRIGILLGFQHCLVALGTIVMASTILVPFIGGHNVEKAEMIETLLFVTAINTLLQTWFGTRLPVVVGASFAFLVPAVSVSVSTRMSAFQDPHERFIQSMRAIQGALIVASIFQILIGVLGLWRIFAGFLSPLSVVPLVSLTGLGLFLLAFQRFVDCIEIGLLAFISLVIMSQYIPQWMKSRKVARFAIIVSIGIAWIVAEILTVAGAYKNRPPKTQSNCRTDRSGIRVPHPFQWGRPSFNAGDIFPMVAASLVAIVESTGTFIAASRFGKATPIPPSVLSRGVAWLGLGTLLDGIFGTGTGSTASVENAGLLGLTQVGSRRVIQISAGFMLFFSILGKFGAFLASIPLPIVAAIYCVLFAFVASVGLGFLQFCNLNSYRSMFILGVSLCLGLSVPQHFNDYLLLSGYVPFHTGSTAFNIVQVILSSPASVAIMVAYWLDLTLSCGDSSTRRDSGRHWWEKFRTFNQDTRSEEFYSLPLNLS
;
A
#
# COMPACT_ATOMS: atom_id res chain seq x y z
N MET A 1 -30.93 8.94 41.66
CA MET A 1 -31.81 7.86 41.15
C MET A 1 -30.96 6.87 40.39
N ALA A 2 -30.97 5.61 40.82
CA ALA A 2 -30.19 4.53 40.24
C ALA A 2 -30.70 4.21 38.83
N VAL A 3 -29.86 4.43 37.82
CA VAL A 3 -30.13 3.99 36.45
C VAL A 3 -29.67 2.55 36.35
N GLY A 4 -30.63 1.64 36.13
CA GLY A 4 -30.39 0.23 35.95
C GLY A 4 -29.34 -0.02 34.87
N GLY A 5 -28.32 -0.81 35.22
CA GLY A 5 -27.35 -1.33 34.27
C GLY A 5 -28.06 -2.26 33.29
N GLY A 6 -28.47 -1.71 32.15
CA GLY A 6 -28.77 -2.53 30.98
C GLY A 6 -27.53 -3.37 30.67
N LYS A 7 -27.71 -4.69 30.58
CA LYS A 7 -26.70 -5.59 30.03
C LYS A 7 -26.23 -4.97 28.72
N VAL A 8 -24.94 -4.65 28.64
CA VAL A 8 -24.30 -4.32 27.37
C VAL A 8 -24.51 -5.55 26.49
N ASP A 9 -25.27 -5.41 25.40
CA ASP A 9 -25.33 -6.45 24.38
C ASP A 9 -23.90 -6.65 23.87
N ASP A 10 -23.20 -7.64 24.44
CA ASP A 10 -21.84 -7.98 24.04
C ASP A 10 -21.89 -8.45 22.59
N PHE A 11 -21.33 -7.62 21.73
CA PHE A 11 -21.21 -7.86 20.31
C PHE A 11 -20.40 -9.14 20.07
N GLN A 12 -21.08 -10.20 19.65
CA GLN A 12 -20.42 -11.47 19.34
C GLN A 12 -19.50 -11.31 18.12
N PRO A 13 -18.18 -11.48 18.28
CA PRO A 13 -17.25 -11.44 17.15
C PRO A 13 -17.60 -12.52 16.12
N HIS A 14 -17.23 -12.28 14.86
CA HIS A 14 -17.20 -13.39 13.89
C HIS A 14 -16.24 -14.48 14.41
N PRO A 15 -16.62 -15.76 14.33
CA PRO A 15 -15.80 -16.83 14.86
C PRO A 15 -14.45 -16.88 14.14
N VAL A 16 -13.38 -17.01 14.91
CA VAL A 16 -12.03 -17.21 14.39
C VAL A 16 -11.97 -18.63 13.85
N LYS A 17 -11.60 -18.78 12.57
CA LYS A 17 -11.51 -20.09 11.93
C LYS A 17 -10.09 -20.37 11.48
N GLU A 18 -9.52 -21.48 11.93
CA GLU A 18 -8.17 -21.93 11.56
C GLU A 18 -8.09 -22.31 10.07
N GLN A 19 -9.08 -23.05 9.58
CA GLN A 19 -9.27 -23.37 8.17
C GLN A 19 -10.32 -22.43 7.56
N LEU A 20 -10.13 -22.03 6.29
CA LEU A 20 -11.06 -21.15 5.60
C LEU A 20 -12.33 -21.95 5.21
N PRO A 21 -13.54 -21.51 5.56
CA PRO A 21 -14.76 -22.18 5.10
C PRO A 21 -15.06 -21.83 3.64
N GLY A 22 -15.82 -22.70 2.95
CA GLY A 22 -16.28 -22.44 1.58
C GLY A 22 -15.28 -22.79 0.47
N VAL A 23 -14.19 -23.50 0.79
CA VAL A 23 -13.36 -24.18 -0.20
C VAL A 23 -14.12 -25.39 -0.73
N ASP A 24 -14.21 -25.50 -2.06
CA ASP A 24 -14.93 -26.59 -2.72
C ASP A 24 -14.11 -27.89 -2.72
N TYR A 25 -12.79 -27.76 -2.90
CA TYR A 25 -11.85 -28.87 -2.86
C TYR A 25 -10.62 -28.52 -2.01
N CYS A 26 -10.47 -29.14 -0.85
CA CYS A 26 -9.28 -29.04 0.01
C CYS A 26 -8.06 -29.73 -0.64
N VAL A 27 -6.88 -29.55 -0.03
CA VAL A 27 -5.57 -30.03 -0.51
C VAL A 27 -5.55 -31.50 -0.97
N THR A 28 -6.18 -32.39 -0.20
CA THR A 28 -6.21 -33.83 -0.44
C THR A 28 -7.36 -34.28 -1.33
N SER A 29 -8.43 -33.48 -1.42
CA SER A 29 -9.57 -33.76 -2.29
C SER A 29 -9.26 -33.38 -3.74
N SER A 30 -9.89 -34.04 -4.70
CA SER A 30 -9.69 -33.74 -6.12
C SER A 30 -11.02 -33.61 -6.85
N PRO A 31 -11.16 -32.62 -7.76
CA PRO A 31 -12.30 -32.56 -8.67
C PRO A 31 -12.34 -33.77 -9.60
N SER A 32 -13.48 -33.92 -10.29
CA SER A 32 -13.61 -34.86 -11.41
C SER A 32 -12.51 -34.60 -12.45
N TRP A 33 -12.08 -35.63 -13.18
CA TRP A 33 -11.00 -35.51 -14.15
C TRP A 33 -11.20 -34.39 -15.19
N PRO A 34 -12.37 -34.22 -15.84
CA PRO A 34 -12.57 -33.15 -16.81
C PRO A 34 -12.44 -31.76 -16.18
N GLU A 35 -13.07 -31.55 -15.02
CA GLU A 35 -12.97 -30.29 -14.28
C GLU A 35 -11.53 -30.02 -13.84
N GLY A 36 -10.85 -31.03 -13.29
CA GLY A 36 -9.47 -30.94 -12.85
C GLY A 36 -8.49 -30.60 -13.98
N ILE A 37 -8.69 -31.15 -15.18
CA ILE A 37 -7.87 -30.84 -16.36
C ILE A 37 -8.06 -29.39 -16.80
N ILE A 38 -9.29 -28.89 -16.84
CA ILE A 38 -9.57 -27.50 -17.24
C ILE A 38 -9.01 -26.51 -16.20
N LEU A 39 -9.19 -26.79 -14.91
CA LEU A 39 -8.63 -25.97 -13.84
C LEU A 39 -7.09 -25.99 -13.86
N ALA A 40 -6.49 -27.15 -14.14
CA ALA A 40 -5.04 -27.27 -14.28
C ALA A 40 -4.48 -26.43 -15.44
N PHE A 41 -5.23 -26.34 -16.55
CA PHE A 41 -4.89 -25.49 -17.67
C PHE A 41 -4.93 -23.99 -17.29
N GLN A 42 -5.81 -23.56 -16.39
CA GLN A 42 -5.81 -22.18 -15.86
C GLN A 42 -4.54 -21.83 -15.11
N HIS A 43 -4.13 -22.71 -14.19
CA HIS A 43 -2.90 -22.52 -13.43
C HIS A 43 -1.70 -22.38 -14.38
N TYR A 44 -1.68 -23.14 -15.46
CA TYR A 44 -0.66 -23.03 -16.50
C TYR A 44 -0.70 -21.65 -17.19
N LEU A 45 -1.88 -21.19 -17.64
CA LEU A 45 -2.02 -19.86 -18.27
C LEU A 45 -1.57 -18.72 -17.35
N VAL A 46 -1.85 -18.82 -16.06
CA VAL A 46 -1.45 -17.81 -15.06
C VAL A 46 0.07 -17.78 -14.87
N VAL A 47 0.74 -18.93 -14.77
CA VAL A 47 2.22 -19.00 -14.73
C VAL A 47 2.85 -18.48 -16.02
N LEU A 48 2.27 -18.84 -17.16
CA LEU A 48 2.79 -18.46 -18.47
C LEU A 48 2.91 -16.93 -18.56
N GLY A 49 1.95 -16.20 -18.03
CA GLY A 49 2.01 -14.74 -17.97
C GLY A 49 3.27 -14.20 -17.29
N THR A 50 3.65 -14.76 -16.13
CA THR A 50 4.83 -14.36 -15.35
C THR A 50 6.11 -14.64 -16.14
N ILE A 51 6.19 -15.83 -16.74
CA ILE A 51 7.33 -16.26 -17.57
C ILE A 51 7.51 -15.34 -18.78
N VAL A 52 6.41 -14.99 -19.46
CA VAL A 52 6.44 -14.10 -20.62
C VAL A 52 6.85 -12.69 -20.23
N ILE A 53 6.35 -12.15 -19.10
CA ILE A 53 6.75 -10.82 -18.60
C ILE A 53 8.25 -10.80 -18.28
N VAL A 54 8.74 -11.76 -17.50
CA VAL A 54 10.15 -11.83 -17.10
C VAL A 54 11.07 -11.94 -18.33
N SER A 55 10.73 -12.79 -19.29
CA SER A 55 11.52 -12.97 -20.51
C SER A 55 11.49 -11.72 -21.39
N THR A 56 10.32 -11.05 -21.49
CA THR A 56 10.18 -9.79 -22.25
C THR A 56 10.99 -8.66 -21.64
N LEU A 57 11.15 -8.63 -20.32
CA LEU A 57 11.96 -7.63 -19.63
C LEU A 57 13.47 -7.90 -19.76
N LEU A 58 13.91 -9.15 -19.57
CA LEU A 58 15.33 -9.46 -19.43
C LEU A 58 16.07 -9.67 -20.76
N VAL A 59 15.44 -10.34 -21.73
CA VAL A 59 16.11 -10.77 -22.98
C VAL A 59 16.61 -9.59 -23.82
N PRO A 60 15.81 -8.52 -24.04
CA PRO A 60 16.28 -7.37 -24.82
C PRO A 60 17.46 -6.66 -24.15
N LEU A 61 17.48 -6.59 -22.82
CA LEU A 61 18.57 -5.94 -22.06
C LEU A 61 19.90 -6.68 -22.25
N MET A 62 19.87 -8.00 -22.40
CA MET A 62 21.05 -8.81 -22.68
C MET A 62 21.50 -8.76 -24.16
N GLY A 63 20.68 -8.19 -25.07
CA GLY A 63 20.94 -8.14 -26.50
C GLY A 63 20.28 -9.26 -27.31
N GLY A 64 19.39 -10.05 -26.71
CA GLY A 64 18.64 -11.11 -27.40
C GLY A 64 17.43 -10.58 -28.17
N GLY A 65 17.07 -11.25 -29.26
CA GLY A 65 15.88 -10.96 -30.06
C GLY A 65 14.68 -11.84 -29.70
N ASN A 66 13.73 -11.94 -30.62
CA ASN A 66 12.51 -12.72 -30.42
C ASN A 66 12.77 -14.24 -30.36
N VAL A 67 13.82 -14.72 -31.02
CA VAL A 67 14.23 -16.12 -30.99
C VAL A 67 14.74 -16.49 -29.61
N GLU A 68 15.74 -15.76 -29.09
CA GLU A 68 16.29 -15.97 -27.75
C GLU A 68 15.22 -15.83 -26.67
N LYS A 69 14.28 -14.91 -26.87
CA LYS A 69 13.13 -14.74 -25.99
C LYS A 69 12.24 -15.98 -25.95
N ALA A 70 11.90 -16.55 -27.11
CA ALA A 70 11.11 -17.77 -27.19
C ALA A 70 11.83 -18.96 -26.55
N GLU A 71 13.15 -19.07 -26.75
CA GLU A 71 13.99 -20.11 -26.14
C GLU A 71 14.04 -20.00 -24.62
N MET A 72 14.15 -18.79 -24.07
CA MET A 72 14.11 -18.54 -22.63
C MET A 72 12.73 -18.89 -22.04
N ILE A 73 11.63 -18.52 -22.72
CA ILE A 73 10.26 -18.87 -22.30
C ILE A 73 10.07 -20.38 -22.23
N GLN A 74 10.51 -21.12 -23.26
CA GLN A 74 10.42 -22.59 -23.28
C GLN A 74 11.20 -23.23 -22.14
N THR A 75 12.41 -22.73 -21.88
CA THR A 75 13.29 -23.23 -20.81
C THR A 75 12.70 -22.95 -19.44
N LEU A 76 12.22 -21.73 -19.19
CA LEU A 76 11.56 -21.36 -17.95
C LEU A 76 10.33 -22.23 -17.69
N LEU A 77 9.52 -22.47 -18.72
CA LEU A 77 8.32 -23.29 -18.59
C LEU A 77 8.65 -24.75 -18.28
N PHE A 78 9.70 -25.30 -18.89
CA PHE A 78 10.18 -26.66 -18.62
C PHE A 78 10.60 -26.84 -17.16
N VAL A 79 11.46 -25.93 -16.68
CA VAL A 79 12.05 -26.02 -15.35
C VAL A 79 11.01 -25.71 -14.28
N ALA A 80 10.13 -24.72 -14.49
CA ALA A 80 8.99 -24.44 -13.63
C ALA A 80 8.09 -25.66 -13.43
N ALA A 81 7.90 -26.47 -14.48
CA ALA A 81 7.12 -27.69 -14.40
C ALA A 81 7.75 -28.74 -13.47
N ILE A 82 9.04 -29.02 -13.66
CA ILE A 82 9.81 -29.94 -12.81
C ILE A 82 9.79 -29.44 -11.36
N ASN A 83 10.07 -28.15 -11.16
CA ASN A 83 10.11 -27.53 -9.84
C ASN A 83 8.75 -27.59 -9.13
N THR A 84 7.65 -27.41 -9.86
CA THR A 84 6.29 -27.55 -9.34
C THR A 84 5.99 -28.99 -8.90
N LEU A 85 6.41 -29.99 -9.67
CA LEU A 85 6.26 -31.40 -9.28
C LEU A 85 7.09 -31.73 -8.03
N LEU A 86 8.35 -31.30 -7.98
CA LEU A 86 9.21 -31.50 -6.81
C LEU A 86 8.63 -30.84 -5.55
N GLN A 87 8.11 -29.62 -5.67
CA GLN A 87 7.53 -28.89 -4.53
C GLN A 87 6.23 -29.53 -4.03
N THR A 88 5.40 -30.05 -4.93
CA THR A 88 4.14 -30.72 -4.58
C THR A 88 4.33 -32.16 -4.07
N TRP A 89 5.38 -32.87 -4.47
CA TRP A 89 5.69 -34.21 -3.97
C TRP A 89 6.51 -34.21 -2.68
N PHE A 90 7.60 -33.45 -2.64
CA PHE A 90 8.60 -33.52 -1.57
C PHE A 90 8.75 -32.23 -0.76
N GLY A 91 8.43 -31.08 -1.35
CA GLY A 91 8.51 -29.75 -0.74
C GLY A 91 7.45 -29.51 0.34
N THR A 92 6.65 -28.46 0.18
CA THR A 92 5.56 -28.18 1.14
C THR A 92 4.37 -29.13 0.99
N ARG A 93 4.22 -29.78 -0.18
CA ARG A 93 3.03 -30.56 -0.56
C ARG A 93 1.72 -29.77 -0.61
N LEU A 94 1.80 -28.45 -0.50
CA LEU A 94 0.68 -27.53 -0.72
C LEU A 94 0.38 -27.39 -2.23
N PRO A 95 -0.83 -26.95 -2.62
CA PRO A 95 -1.20 -26.67 -4.01
C PRO A 95 -0.50 -25.40 -4.52
N VAL A 96 0.82 -25.43 -4.62
CA VAL A 96 1.65 -24.27 -4.96
C VAL A 96 2.41 -24.54 -6.25
N VAL A 97 2.31 -23.58 -7.17
CA VAL A 97 3.07 -23.59 -8.41
C VAL A 97 4.40 -22.86 -8.18
N VAL A 98 5.50 -23.41 -8.70
CA VAL A 98 6.82 -22.78 -8.65
C VAL A 98 7.14 -22.22 -10.03
N GLY A 99 7.57 -20.96 -10.10
CA GLY A 99 7.84 -20.27 -11.35
C GLY A 99 8.91 -19.20 -11.23
N ALA A 100 9.06 -18.42 -12.30
CA ALA A 100 10.04 -17.35 -12.41
C ALA A 100 9.87 -16.30 -11.29
N SER A 101 10.98 -15.91 -10.66
CA SER A 101 10.97 -14.93 -9.57
C SER A 101 11.39 -13.53 -10.02
N TYR A 102 10.66 -12.51 -9.56
CA TYR A 102 11.01 -11.11 -9.77
C TYR A 102 12.22 -10.67 -8.93
N ALA A 103 12.50 -11.34 -7.81
CA ALA A 103 13.62 -11.02 -6.92
C ALA A 103 14.99 -11.09 -7.62
N PHE A 104 15.11 -11.95 -8.64
CA PHE A 104 16.34 -12.15 -9.40
C PHE A 104 16.46 -11.21 -10.61
N LEU A 105 15.46 -10.38 -10.92
CA LEU A 105 15.55 -9.44 -12.04
C LEU A 105 16.63 -8.38 -11.82
N ILE A 106 16.68 -7.75 -10.64
CA ILE A 106 17.67 -6.73 -10.30
C ILE A 106 19.10 -7.24 -10.49
N PRO A 107 19.52 -8.38 -9.91
CA PRO A 107 20.87 -8.88 -10.10
C PRO A 107 21.10 -9.38 -11.53
N ALA A 108 20.11 -9.97 -12.21
CA ALA A 108 20.25 -10.38 -13.61
C ALA A 108 20.48 -9.19 -14.56
N VAL A 109 19.75 -8.07 -14.35
CA VAL A 109 19.95 -6.81 -15.07
C VAL A 109 21.34 -6.24 -14.75
N SER A 110 21.76 -6.26 -13.48
CA SER A 110 23.11 -5.80 -13.11
C SER A 110 24.22 -6.59 -13.80
N VAL A 111 24.06 -7.92 -13.93
CA VAL A 111 25.00 -8.78 -14.67
C VAL A 111 25.02 -8.41 -16.15
N ALA A 112 23.84 -8.22 -16.76
CA ALA A 112 23.68 -7.86 -18.17
C ALA A 112 24.34 -6.51 -18.52
N PHE A 113 24.29 -5.54 -17.60
CA PHE A 113 24.90 -4.21 -17.76
C PHE A 113 26.32 -4.11 -17.19
N SER A 114 26.91 -5.20 -16.73
CA SER A 114 28.28 -5.16 -16.20
C SER A 114 29.29 -4.80 -17.29
N THR A 115 30.38 -4.12 -16.91
CA THR A 115 31.45 -3.69 -17.84
C THR A 115 32.09 -4.84 -18.61
N ARG A 116 31.98 -6.07 -18.09
CA ARG A 116 32.42 -7.30 -18.76
C ARG A 116 31.57 -7.65 -19.97
N MET A 117 30.26 -7.36 -19.92
CA MET A 117 29.33 -7.66 -21.00
C MET A 117 29.35 -6.58 -22.08
N SER A 118 29.69 -5.33 -21.74
CA SER A 118 29.79 -4.24 -22.71
C SER A 118 30.96 -4.36 -23.70
N ILE A 119 31.91 -5.27 -23.46
CA ILE A 119 33.04 -5.55 -24.38
C ILE A 119 32.55 -6.26 -25.65
N PHE A 120 31.45 -7.00 -25.58
CA PHE A 120 30.91 -7.74 -26.72
C PHE A 120 30.03 -6.82 -27.58
N ALA A 121 30.53 -6.45 -28.76
CA ALA A 121 29.78 -5.66 -29.73
C ALA A 121 28.64 -6.44 -30.40
N ASP A 122 28.79 -7.76 -30.57
CA ASP A 122 27.75 -8.64 -31.11
C ASP A 122 26.64 -8.89 -30.06
N PRO A 123 25.38 -8.47 -30.31
CA PRO A 123 24.27 -8.64 -29.37
C PRO A 123 24.00 -10.11 -28.99
N HIS A 124 24.17 -11.04 -29.93
CA HIS A 124 23.94 -12.47 -29.66
C HIS A 124 25.00 -13.06 -28.73
N GLN A 125 26.26 -12.71 -28.98
CA GLN A 125 27.36 -13.09 -28.11
C GLN A 125 27.20 -12.49 -26.70
N ARG A 126 26.79 -11.23 -26.61
CA ARG A 126 26.49 -10.56 -25.32
C ARG A 126 25.38 -11.28 -24.56
N PHE A 127 24.32 -11.69 -25.25
CA PHE A 127 23.23 -12.47 -24.66
C PHE A 127 23.74 -13.80 -24.09
N LYS A 128 24.49 -14.58 -24.88
CA LYS A 128 25.03 -15.87 -24.43
C LYS A 128 25.96 -15.75 -23.23
N GLN A 129 26.83 -14.73 -23.20
CA GLN A 129 27.76 -14.52 -22.09
C GLN A 129 27.04 -14.05 -20.82
N SER A 130 26.02 -13.20 -20.96
CA SER A 130 25.16 -12.77 -19.85
C SER A 130 24.44 -13.97 -19.23
N MET A 131 23.85 -14.84 -20.06
CA MET A 131 23.19 -16.06 -19.60
C MET A 131 24.14 -17.00 -18.85
N ARG A 132 25.37 -17.23 -19.35
CA ARG A 132 26.37 -18.07 -18.67
C ARG A 132 26.77 -17.54 -17.29
N ALA A 133 26.89 -16.22 -17.15
CA ALA A 133 27.22 -15.58 -15.88
C ALA A 133 26.07 -15.71 -14.89
N ILE A 134 24.84 -15.47 -15.33
CA ILE A 134 23.63 -15.69 -14.52
C ILE A 134 23.53 -17.16 -14.11
N GLN A 135 23.78 -18.11 -15.01
CA GLN A 135 23.79 -19.54 -14.70
C GLN A 135 24.77 -19.90 -13.58
N GLY A 136 26.03 -19.48 -13.69
CA GLY A 136 27.03 -19.76 -12.66
C GLY A 136 26.66 -19.15 -11.31
N ALA A 137 26.15 -17.91 -11.32
CA ALA A 137 25.71 -17.23 -10.11
C ALA A 137 24.46 -17.89 -9.46
N LEU A 138 23.50 -18.37 -10.26
CA LEU A 138 22.32 -19.11 -9.78
C LEU A 138 22.70 -20.45 -9.17
N ILE A 139 23.63 -21.21 -9.80
CA ILE A 139 24.11 -22.49 -9.25
C ILE A 139 24.68 -22.27 -7.84
N VAL A 140 25.55 -21.29 -7.65
CA VAL A 140 26.12 -21.02 -6.32
C VAL A 140 25.08 -20.46 -5.34
N GLY A 141 24.22 -19.54 -5.80
CA GLY A 141 23.13 -18.98 -5.00
C GLY A 141 22.13 -20.03 -4.52
N SER A 142 21.90 -21.08 -5.30
CA SER A 142 20.99 -22.18 -4.95
C SER A 142 21.46 -22.99 -3.73
N PHE A 143 22.77 -23.19 -3.57
CA PHE A 143 23.33 -23.91 -2.43
C PHE A 143 23.04 -23.20 -1.11
N PHE A 144 22.98 -21.86 -1.11
CA PHE A 144 22.58 -21.11 0.07
C PHE A 144 21.16 -21.47 0.50
N GLN A 145 20.19 -21.51 -0.44
CA GLN A 145 18.81 -21.89 -0.12
C GLN A 145 18.70 -23.35 0.36
N ILE A 146 19.41 -24.27 -0.29
CA ILE A 146 19.47 -25.70 0.09
C ILE A 146 19.96 -25.84 1.53
N ILE A 147 21.06 -25.15 1.89
CA ILE A 147 21.61 -25.16 3.24
C ILE A 147 20.61 -24.56 4.23
N VAL A 148 20.08 -23.36 3.96
CA VAL A 148 19.12 -22.67 4.84
C VAL A 148 17.86 -23.50 5.09
N GLY A 149 17.36 -24.19 4.05
CA GLY A 149 16.16 -25.01 4.09
C GLY A 149 16.36 -26.36 4.80
N PHE A 150 17.27 -27.21 4.31
CA PHE A 150 17.41 -28.58 4.81
C PHE A 150 18.13 -28.68 6.14
N PHE A 151 19.08 -27.78 6.45
CA PHE A 151 19.76 -27.77 7.76
C PHE A 151 18.88 -27.16 8.86
N GLY A 152 17.69 -26.64 8.52
CA GLY A 152 16.72 -26.17 9.50
C GLY A 152 16.95 -24.75 10.02
N PHE A 153 17.84 -23.95 9.41
CA PHE A 153 17.99 -22.54 9.76
C PHE A 153 16.67 -21.78 9.57
N TRP A 154 15.95 -22.05 8.46
CA TRP A 154 14.64 -21.44 8.22
C TRP A 154 13.58 -21.90 9.23
N ARG A 155 13.66 -23.16 9.70
CA ARG A 155 12.78 -23.70 10.76
C ARG A 155 12.89 -22.89 12.06
N ILE A 156 14.10 -22.47 12.43
CA ILE A 156 14.35 -21.66 13.64
C ILE A 156 13.67 -20.30 13.48
N PHE A 157 13.91 -19.63 12.34
CA PHE A 157 13.27 -18.36 12.03
C PHE A 157 11.73 -18.46 12.06
N ALA A 158 11.18 -19.44 11.34
CA ALA A 158 9.73 -19.64 11.19
C ALA A 158 9.02 -19.97 12.52
N ARG A 159 9.71 -20.57 13.50
CA ARG A 159 9.14 -20.86 14.83
C ARG A 159 8.72 -19.58 15.58
N PHE A 160 9.39 -18.47 15.32
CA PHE A 160 9.12 -17.20 15.99
C PHE A 160 8.08 -16.33 15.26
N LEU A 161 7.59 -16.77 14.09
CA LEU A 161 6.52 -16.09 13.39
C LEU A 161 5.23 -16.13 14.22
N SER A 162 4.65 -14.96 14.44
CA SER A 162 3.31 -14.77 14.98
C SER A 162 2.33 -14.41 13.86
N PRO A 163 1.02 -14.64 14.03
CA PRO A 163 0.01 -14.10 13.12
C PRO A 163 0.20 -12.60 12.85
N LEU A 164 0.55 -11.83 13.90
CA LEU A 164 0.83 -10.39 13.79
C LEU A 164 1.99 -10.07 12.84
N SER A 165 3.08 -10.84 12.88
CA SER A 165 4.22 -10.68 11.96
C SER A 165 3.98 -11.22 10.55
N VAL A 166 3.08 -12.20 10.42
CA VAL A 166 2.73 -12.83 9.14
C VAL A 166 1.80 -11.95 8.31
N VAL A 167 0.93 -11.16 8.93
CA VAL A 167 0.01 -10.25 8.21
C VAL A 167 0.78 -9.35 7.22
N PRO A 168 1.78 -8.53 7.64
CA PRO A 168 2.57 -7.72 6.71
C PRO A 168 3.32 -8.54 5.65
N LEU A 169 3.88 -9.69 6.03
CA LEU A 169 4.61 -10.57 5.11
C LEU A 169 3.73 -11.03 3.95
N VAL A 170 2.57 -11.64 4.26
CA VAL A 170 1.67 -12.19 3.24
C VAL A 170 1.00 -11.06 2.45
N THR A 171 0.55 -10.01 3.14
CA THR A 171 -0.07 -8.86 2.50
C THR A 171 0.88 -8.18 1.50
N LEU A 172 2.16 -8.01 1.83
CA LEU A 172 3.13 -7.41 0.90
C LEU A 172 3.75 -8.39 -0.09
N THR A 173 3.64 -9.70 0.13
CA THR A 173 3.90 -10.69 -0.92
C THR A 173 2.88 -10.53 -2.06
N GLY A 174 1.61 -10.27 -1.72
CA GLY A 174 0.55 -9.96 -2.70
C GLY A 174 0.59 -8.54 -3.24
N LEU A 175 0.71 -7.53 -2.37
CA LEU A 175 0.75 -6.11 -2.80
C LEU A 175 2.06 -5.80 -3.52
N GLY A 176 3.20 -6.38 -3.17
CA GLY A 176 4.51 -6.02 -3.73
C GLY A 176 4.55 -5.91 -5.27
N PRO A 177 4.04 -6.90 -6.02
CA PRO A 177 3.96 -6.84 -7.48
C PRO A 177 2.77 -6.04 -8.05
N PHE A 178 2.07 -5.17 -7.28
CA PHE A 178 0.88 -4.44 -7.75
C PHE A 178 1.14 -3.60 -9.03
N VAL A 179 2.39 -3.16 -9.24
CA VAL A 179 2.83 -2.40 -10.42
C VAL A 179 2.72 -3.23 -11.72
N LEU A 180 2.69 -4.56 -11.61
CA LEU A 180 2.46 -5.46 -12.74
C LEU A 180 0.96 -5.63 -13.09
N GLY A 181 0.06 -5.06 -12.28
CA GLY A 181 -1.38 -5.03 -12.53
C GLY A 181 -1.77 -3.83 -13.40
N PHE A 182 -2.45 -2.84 -12.81
CA PHE A 182 -3.08 -1.76 -13.57
C PHE A 182 -2.13 -0.97 -14.49
N PRO A 183 -0.89 -0.61 -14.09
CA PRO A 183 0.02 0.08 -15.00
C PRO A 183 0.30 -0.69 -16.31
N ARG A 184 0.46 -2.02 -16.24
CA ARG A 184 0.67 -2.88 -17.42
C ARG A 184 -0.61 -3.16 -18.20
N LEU A 185 -1.74 -3.19 -17.51
CA LEU A 185 -3.07 -3.23 -18.15
C LEU A 185 -3.28 -1.96 -18.98
N ALA A 186 -2.90 -0.80 -18.44
CA ALA A 186 -3.10 0.48 -19.07
C ALA A 186 -2.18 0.74 -20.28
N ASP A 187 -1.14 -0.08 -20.49
CA ASP A 187 -0.34 -0.07 -21.73
C ASP A 187 -1.23 -0.26 -22.98
N CYS A 188 -2.36 -0.99 -22.85
CA CYS A 188 -3.48 -0.97 -23.80
C CYS A 188 -4.81 -1.07 -23.05
N VAL A 189 -5.31 0.09 -22.61
CA VAL A 189 -6.54 0.20 -21.81
C VAL A 189 -7.77 -0.35 -22.54
N GLU A 190 -7.80 -0.28 -23.88
CA GLU A 190 -8.91 -0.75 -24.72
C GLU A 190 -9.12 -2.26 -24.63
N ILE A 191 -8.07 -3.03 -24.36
CA ILE A 191 -8.13 -4.49 -24.16
C ILE A 191 -8.13 -4.81 -22.66
N GLY A 192 -7.25 -4.15 -21.91
CA GLY A 192 -7.00 -4.41 -20.52
C GLY A 192 -8.19 -4.10 -19.60
N LEU A 193 -8.86 -2.97 -19.78
CA LEU A 193 -9.99 -2.58 -18.93
C LEU A 193 -11.21 -3.49 -19.15
N PRO A 194 -11.61 -3.82 -20.39
CA PRO A 194 -12.64 -4.84 -20.62
C PRO A 194 -12.28 -6.20 -20.02
N ALA A 195 -11.01 -6.63 -20.07
CA ALA A 195 -10.58 -7.88 -19.42
C ALA A 195 -10.87 -7.88 -17.92
N LEU A 196 -10.51 -6.79 -17.23
CA LEU A 196 -10.76 -6.65 -15.80
C LEU A 196 -12.27 -6.67 -15.51
N VAL A 197 -13.06 -5.89 -16.25
CA VAL A 197 -14.52 -5.80 -16.05
C VAL A 197 -15.21 -7.14 -16.30
N ILE A 198 -14.87 -7.82 -17.41
CA ILE A 198 -15.43 -9.15 -17.74
C ILE A 198 -15.04 -10.15 -16.65
N LEU A 199 -13.78 -10.17 -16.21
CA LEU A 199 -13.33 -11.07 -15.14
C LEU A 199 -14.13 -10.86 -13.85
N VAL A 200 -14.39 -9.61 -13.44
CA VAL A 200 -15.19 -9.29 -12.26
C VAL A 200 -16.65 -9.73 -12.44
N ILE A 201 -17.25 -9.51 -13.62
CA ILE A 201 -18.61 -9.95 -13.93
C ILE A 201 -18.74 -11.47 -13.84
N LEU A 202 -17.84 -12.20 -14.50
CA LEU A 202 -17.85 -13.66 -14.53
C LEU A 202 -17.57 -14.27 -13.16
N SER A 203 -16.65 -13.69 -12.39
CA SER A 203 -16.24 -14.26 -11.10
C SER A 203 -17.12 -13.87 -9.91
N GLN A 204 -17.75 -12.70 -9.92
CA GLN A 204 -18.51 -12.20 -8.77
C GLN A 204 -20.01 -12.10 -9.02
N TYR A 205 -20.43 -11.50 -10.14
CA TYR A 205 -21.84 -11.21 -10.38
C TYR A 205 -22.63 -12.40 -10.90
N ILE A 206 -22.06 -13.17 -11.84
CA ILE A 206 -22.72 -14.35 -12.41
C ILE A 206 -23.02 -15.42 -11.35
N PRO A 207 -22.07 -15.85 -10.50
CA PRO A 207 -22.34 -16.88 -9.48
C PRO A 207 -23.42 -16.44 -8.48
N GLN A 208 -23.44 -15.16 -8.13
CA GLN A 208 -24.43 -14.61 -7.20
C GLN A 208 -25.83 -14.52 -7.82
N LYS A 209 -25.95 -13.99 -9.04
CA LYS A 209 -27.26 -13.79 -9.68
C LYS A 209 -27.89 -15.09 -10.22
N LEU A 210 -27.08 -15.94 -10.84
CA LEU A 210 -27.56 -17.18 -11.47
C LEU A 210 -27.56 -18.38 -10.52
N LYS A 211 -27.08 -18.22 -9.28
CA LYS A 211 -26.88 -19.30 -8.28
C LYS A 211 -26.11 -20.51 -8.86
N SER A 212 -25.35 -20.29 -9.93
CA SER A 212 -24.58 -21.34 -10.60
C SER A 212 -23.31 -21.61 -9.81
N ARG A 213 -23.17 -22.84 -9.30
CA ARG A 213 -21.94 -23.33 -8.68
C ARG A 213 -20.98 -23.73 -9.81
N GLY A 214 -19.97 -22.92 -10.10
CA GLY A 214 -18.91 -23.25 -11.06
C GLY A 214 -18.55 -22.18 -12.08
N ALA A 215 -19.35 -21.12 -12.26
CA ALA A 215 -19.01 -20.05 -13.21
C ALA A 215 -17.78 -19.22 -12.77
N ASP A 216 -17.59 -19.07 -11.46
CA ASP A 216 -16.40 -18.48 -10.84
C ASP A 216 -15.13 -19.31 -11.10
N ARG A 217 -15.24 -20.64 -11.05
CA ARG A 217 -14.13 -21.57 -11.30
C ARG A 217 -13.53 -21.43 -12.69
N PHE A 218 -14.34 -21.05 -13.69
CA PHE A 218 -13.91 -20.93 -15.08
C PHE A 218 -13.75 -19.49 -15.59
N ALA A 219 -13.91 -18.50 -14.71
CA ALA A 219 -13.93 -17.08 -15.07
C ALA A 219 -12.68 -16.63 -15.83
N ILE A 220 -11.49 -17.13 -15.46
CA ILE A 220 -10.23 -16.76 -16.14
C ILE A 220 -10.20 -17.24 -17.59
N ILE A 221 -10.42 -18.53 -17.87
CA ILE A 221 -10.35 -19.05 -19.25
C ILE A 221 -11.37 -18.34 -20.13
N VAL A 222 -12.60 -18.20 -19.63
CA VAL A 222 -13.68 -17.55 -20.38
C VAL A 222 -13.34 -16.08 -20.63
N SER A 223 -12.79 -15.36 -19.64
CA SER A 223 -12.35 -13.97 -19.81
C SER A 223 -11.23 -13.84 -20.84
N ILE A 224 -10.20 -14.69 -20.77
CA ILE A 224 -9.10 -14.71 -21.76
C ILE A 224 -9.66 -14.97 -23.15
N GLY A 225 -10.52 -15.99 -23.31
CA GLY A 225 -11.10 -16.35 -24.62
C GLY A 225 -11.93 -15.23 -25.24
N ILE A 226 -12.80 -14.58 -24.46
CA ILE A 226 -13.64 -13.46 -24.94
C ILE A 226 -12.78 -12.26 -25.32
N VAL A 227 -11.85 -11.86 -24.45
CA VAL A 227 -11.06 -10.65 -24.67
C VAL A 227 -10.02 -10.86 -25.77
N TRP A 228 -9.44 -12.05 -25.87
CA TRP A 228 -8.53 -12.40 -26.94
C TRP A 228 -9.24 -12.36 -28.30
N ALA A 229 -10.45 -12.91 -28.40
CA ALA A 229 -11.27 -12.78 -29.62
C ALA A 229 -11.60 -11.32 -29.96
N PHE A 230 -11.92 -10.50 -28.94
CA PHE A 230 -12.15 -9.07 -29.12
C PHE A 230 -10.90 -8.33 -29.61
N ALA A 231 -9.72 -8.63 -29.05
CA ALA A 231 -8.44 -8.05 -29.47
C ALA A 231 -8.09 -8.43 -30.92
N GLU A 232 -8.37 -9.67 -31.33
CA GLU A 232 -8.17 -10.14 -32.70
C GLU A 232 -9.06 -9.37 -33.69
N ILE A 233 -10.34 -9.13 -33.34
CA ILE A 233 -11.27 -8.33 -34.15
C ILE A 233 -10.78 -6.88 -34.30
N LEU A 234 -10.33 -6.25 -33.22
CA LEU A 234 -9.77 -4.88 -33.27
C LEU A 234 -8.50 -4.81 -34.12
N THR A 235 -7.67 -5.86 -34.08
CA THR A 235 -6.46 -5.99 -34.89
C THR A 235 -6.79 -6.16 -36.37
N ALA A 236 -7.76 -7.01 -36.70
CA ALA A 236 -8.23 -7.22 -38.07
C ALA A 236 -8.93 -5.98 -38.68
N ALA A 237 -9.54 -5.14 -37.84
CA ALA A 237 -10.21 -3.89 -38.26
C ALA A 237 -9.24 -2.72 -38.51
N GLY A 238 -7.92 -2.91 -38.39
CA GLY A 238 -6.90 -1.89 -38.66
C GLY A 238 -6.76 -0.79 -37.59
N ALA A 239 -7.33 -1.01 -36.39
CA ALA A 239 -7.34 -0.01 -35.31
C ALA A 239 -5.93 0.39 -34.81
N TYR A 240 -4.92 -0.45 -35.06
CA TYR A 240 -3.54 -0.27 -34.58
C TYR A 240 -2.55 0.18 -35.67
N ASP A 241 -2.97 0.33 -36.93
CA ASP A 241 -2.07 0.58 -38.07
C ASP A 241 -1.40 1.98 -38.03
N LYS A 242 -1.98 2.93 -37.29
CA LYS A 242 -1.48 4.32 -37.13
C LYS A 242 -0.96 4.64 -35.72
N ARG A 243 -0.77 3.65 -34.85
CA ARG A 243 -0.27 3.82 -33.46
C ARG A 243 1.25 3.62 -33.38
N SER A 244 1.86 4.03 -32.26
CA SER A 244 3.31 3.96 -32.07
C SER A 244 3.85 2.52 -32.23
N PRO A 245 5.11 2.33 -32.68
CA PRO A 245 5.69 1.00 -32.86
C PRO A 245 5.63 0.14 -31.58
N ARG A 246 5.77 0.78 -30.41
CA ARG A 246 5.69 0.13 -29.09
C ARG A 246 4.33 -0.55 -28.86
N THR A 247 3.25 0.08 -29.34
CA THR A 247 1.87 -0.44 -29.29
C THR A 247 1.67 -1.57 -30.32
N GLN A 248 2.26 -1.45 -31.52
CA GLN A 248 2.16 -2.48 -32.56
C GLN A 248 2.94 -3.76 -32.21
N PHE A 249 4.14 -3.63 -31.62
CA PHE A 249 4.94 -4.78 -31.17
C PHE A 249 4.36 -5.49 -29.94
N SER A 250 3.61 -4.78 -29.08
CA SER A 250 2.93 -5.41 -27.95
C SER A 250 1.68 -6.22 -28.35
N CYS A 251 1.20 -6.07 -29.58
CA CYS A 251 -0.07 -6.61 -30.06
C CYS A 251 0.05 -7.66 -31.18
N ARG A 252 1.26 -8.00 -31.67
CA ARG A 252 1.45 -8.96 -32.78
C ARG A 252 2.16 -10.25 -32.34
N THR A 253 1.78 -11.35 -32.99
CA THR A 253 2.20 -12.72 -32.67
C THR A 253 3.41 -13.14 -33.52
N ASP A 254 4.50 -13.59 -32.87
CA ASP A 254 5.69 -14.12 -33.55
C ASP A 254 5.83 -15.64 -33.39
N ARG A 255 6.45 -16.28 -34.39
CA ARG A 255 6.55 -17.73 -34.57
C ARG A 255 7.63 -18.37 -33.69
N SER A 256 7.38 -19.60 -33.23
CA SER A 256 8.39 -20.47 -32.60
C SER A 256 8.38 -21.89 -33.19
N GLY A 257 9.43 -22.67 -32.91
CA GLY A 257 9.61 -24.07 -33.37
C GLY A 257 9.42 -25.13 -32.29
N ILE A 258 9.71 -26.40 -32.61
CA ILE A 258 9.76 -27.53 -31.66
C ILE A 258 11.20 -27.64 -31.14
N ARG A 259 11.38 -27.65 -29.81
CA ARG A 259 12.70 -27.79 -29.16
C ARG A 259 12.54 -28.35 -27.74
N VAL A 260 13.47 -29.21 -27.33
CA VAL A 260 13.58 -29.71 -25.94
C VAL A 260 14.73 -28.97 -25.25
N PRO A 261 14.49 -28.24 -24.13
CA PRO A 261 15.56 -27.61 -23.35
C PRO A 261 16.51 -28.66 -22.77
N TYR A 262 17.82 -28.38 -22.76
CA TYR A 262 18.83 -29.25 -22.19
C TYR A 262 19.79 -28.47 -21.26
N PRO A 263 20.41 -29.14 -20.26
CA PRO A 263 21.34 -28.48 -19.35
C PRO A 263 22.52 -27.84 -20.09
N PHE A 264 22.95 -26.67 -19.62
CA PHE A 264 24.08 -25.90 -20.16
C PHE A 264 23.95 -25.51 -21.63
N GLN A 265 22.71 -25.37 -22.14
CA GLN A 265 22.44 -24.99 -23.53
C GLN A 265 23.05 -23.66 -23.98
N TRP A 266 23.34 -22.75 -23.05
CA TRP A 266 24.01 -21.47 -23.37
C TRP A 266 25.54 -21.60 -23.38
N GLY A 267 26.09 -22.72 -22.91
CA GLY A 267 27.52 -23.02 -22.77
C GLY A 267 27.94 -23.24 -21.31
N ARG A 268 29.25 -23.36 -21.08
CA ARG A 268 29.80 -23.57 -19.72
C ARG A 268 29.50 -22.35 -18.83
N PRO A 269 29.00 -22.55 -17.59
CA PRO A 269 28.69 -21.46 -16.68
C PRO A 269 29.96 -20.71 -16.30
N SER A 270 29.86 -19.39 -16.14
CA SER A 270 30.96 -18.55 -15.67
C SER A 270 30.69 -18.12 -14.23
N PHE A 271 31.70 -18.25 -13.38
CA PHE A 271 31.58 -17.94 -11.96
C PHE A 271 32.27 -16.61 -11.67
N ASN A 272 31.49 -15.67 -11.15
CA ASN A 272 31.99 -14.41 -10.63
C ASN A 272 31.45 -14.19 -9.22
N ALA A 273 32.33 -13.83 -8.30
CA ALA A 273 31.96 -13.65 -6.90
C ALA A 273 30.91 -12.54 -6.72
N GLY A 274 31.03 -11.42 -7.43
CA GLY A 274 30.10 -10.29 -7.30
C GLY A 274 28.69 -10.63 -7.75
N ASP A 275 28.56 -11.27 -8.92
CA ASP A 275 27.28 -11.74 -9.45
C ASP A 275 26.67 -12.79 -8.52
N THR A 276 27.50 -13.68 -7.96
CA THR A 276 27.10 -14.74 -7.04
C THR A 276 26.49 -14.18 -5.76
N PHE A 277 27.14 -13.21 -5.10
CA PHE A 277 26.59 -12.63 -3.87
C PHE A 277 25.27 -11.89 -4.12
N ALA A 278 25.10 -11.25 -5.27
CA ALA A 278 23.84 -10.63 -5.66
C ALA A 278 22.72 -11.67 -5.86
N MET A 279 23.03 -12.82 -6.46
CA MET A 279 22.07 -13.93 -6.58
C MET A 279 21.76 -14.60 -5.22
N VAL A 280 22.73 -14.68 -4.30
CA VAL A 280 22.47 -15.13 -2.91
C VAL A 280 21.47 -14.19 -2.21
N ALA A 281 21.62 -12.87 -2.38
CA ALA A 281 20.66 -11.90 -1.83
C ALA A 281 19.25 -12.09 -2.44
N ALA A 282 19.15 -12.28 -3.76
CA ALA A 282 17.87 -12.57 -4.41
C ALA A 282 17.27 -13.90 -3.94
N SER A 283 18.12 -14.89 -3.67
CA SER A 283 17.70 -16.19 -3.15
C SER A 283 17.12 -16.07 -1.73
N LEU A 284 17.66 -15.18 -0.88
CA LEU A 284 17.10 -14.87 0.43
C LEU A 284 15.73 -14.20 0.32
N VAL A 285 15.60 -13.23 -0.59
CA VAL A 285 14.32 -12.56 -0.88
C VAL A 285 13.27 -13.58 -1.38
N ALA A 286 13.65 -14.47 -2.30
CA ALA A 286 12.76 -15.50 -2.82
C ALA A 286 12.29 -16.49 -1.74
N ILE A 287 13.12 -16.79 -0.73
CA ILE A 287 12.73 -17.59 0.43
C ILE A 287 11.62 -16.88 1.24
N VAL A 288 11.78 -15.57 1.48
CA VAL A 288 10.82 -14.77 2.24
C VAL A 288 9.49 -14.69 1.49
N GLU A 289 9.52 -14.31 0.22
CA GLU A 289 8.32 -14.21 -0.63
C GLU A 289 7.62 -15.57 -0.75
N SER A 290 8.38 -16.65 -0.95
CA SER A 290 7.82 -18.01 -1.01
C SER A 290 7.16 -18.43 0.30
N THR A 291 7.73 -18.02 1.45
CA THR A 291 7.12 -18.27 2.76
C THR A 291 5.77 -17.59 2.89
N GLY A 292 5.64 -16.34 2.44
CA GLY A 292 4.36 -15.64 2.36
C GLY A 292 3.35 -16.37 1.46
N THR A 293 3.78 -16.81 0.28
CA THR A 293 2.94 -17.57 -0.67
C THR A 293 2.50 -18.92 -0.11
N PHE A 294 3.38 -19.67 0.57
CA PHE A 294 3.01 -20.94 1.21
C PHE A 294 1.92 -20.75 2.27
N ILE A 295 2.03 -19.70 3.09
CA ILE A 295 1.03 -19.38 4.10
C ILE A 295 -0.30 -18.98 3.43
N ALA A 296 -0.29 -18.15 2.39
CA ALA A 296 -1.50 -17.81 1.63
C ALA A 296 -2.17 -19.03 0.98
N ALA A 297 -1.37 -19.90 0.34
CA ALA A 297 -1.87 -21.10 -0.30
C ALA A 297 -2.44 -22.10 0.71
N SER A 298 -1.86 -22.21 1.91
CA SER A 298 -2.44 -23.02 2.99
C SER A 298 -3.82 -22.52 3.39
N ARG A 299 -4.01 -21.20 3.46
CA ARG A 299 -5.27 -20.58 3.84
C ARG A 299 -6.36 -20.84 2.79
N PHE A 300 -6.06 -20.66 1.50
CA PHE A 300 -7.00 -20.92 0.41
C PHE A 300 -7.18 -22.41 0.08
N GLY A 301 -6.24 -23.26 0.47
CA GLY A 301 -6.39 -24.71 0.42
C GLY A 301 -7.16 -25.31 1.60
N SER A 302 -7.63 -24.47 2.53
CA SER A 302 -8.22 -24.88 3.82
C SER A 302 -7.36 -25.83 4.63
N ALA A 303 -6.04 -25.69 4.53
CA ALA A 303 -5.10 -26.38 5.39
C ALA A 303 -4.96 -25.65 6.73
N THR A 304 -4.48 -26.38 7.74
CA THR A 304 -4.07 -25.79 9.03
C THR A 304 -2.84 -24.87 8.87
N PRO A 305 -2.56 -23.98 9.83
CA PRO A 305 -1.37 -23.14 9.81
C PRO A 305 -0.09 -23.95 9.56
N VAL A 306 0.74 -23.49 8.62
CA VAL A 306 1.88 -24.27 8.14
C VAL A 306 2.94 -24.46 9.23
N PRO A 307 3.30 -25.71 9.58
CA PRO A 307 4.34 -25.96 10.57
C PRO A 307 5.72 -25.45 10.11
N PRO A 308 6.57 -24.93 11.02
CA PRO A 308 7.90 -24.42 10.67
C PRO A 308 8.81 -25.45 9.98
N SER A 309 8.66 -26.74 10.28
CA SER A 309 9.41 -27.83 9.63
C SER A 309 9.05 -27.96 8.15
N VAL A 310 7.77 -27.82 7.81
CA VAL A 310 7.26 -27.89 6.42
C VAL A 310 7.71 -26.67 5.62
N LEU A 311 7.70 -25.48 6.22
CA LEU A 311 8.26 -24.27 5.60
C LEU A 311 9.75 -24.44 5.28
N SER A 312 10.54 -24.95 6.22
CA SER A 312 11.97 -25.20 6.01
C SER A 312 12.23 -26.25 4.92
N ARG A 313 11.45 -27.34 4.90
CA ARG A 313 11.50 -28.37 3.84
C ARG A 313 11.15 -27.77 2.48
N GLY A 314 10.10 -26.95 2.42
CA GLY A 314 9.69 -26.22 1.23
C GLY A 314 10.78 -25.30 0.68
N VAL A 315 11.53 -24.63 1.56
CA VAL A 315 12.68 -23.79 1.21
C VAL A 315 13.86 -24.61 0.69
N GLY A 316 14.12 -25.78 1.26
CA GLY A 316 15.19 -26.66 0.77
C GLY A 316 14.94 -27.13 -0.67
N TRP A 317 13.69 -27.52 -0.98
CA TRP A 317 13.28 -27.88 -2.33
C TRP A 317 13.20 -26.68 -3.28
N LEU A 318 12.91 -25.48 -2.77
CA LEU A 318 13.05 -24.25 -3.54
C LEU A 318 14.53 -23.98 -3.92
N GLY A 319 15.48 -24.32 -3.04
CA GLY A 319 16.90 -24.29 -3.38
C GLY A 319 17.27 -25.24 -4.52
N ILE A 320 16.74 -26.47 -4.49
CA ILE A 320 16.91 -27.43 -5.60
C ILE A 320 16.28 -26.87 -6.89
N ALA A 321 15.13 -26.21 -6.80
CA ALA A 321 14.49 -25.56 -7.93
C ALA A 321 15.40 -24.50 -8.59
N THR A 322 16.01 -23.62 -7.78
CA THR A 322 16.98 -22.62 -8.25
C THR A 322 18.28 -23.25 -8.80
N LEU A 323 18.67 -24.42 -8.31
CA LEU A 323 19.80 -25.17 -8.86
C LEU A 323 19.50 -25.64 -10.29
N LEU A 324 18.29 -26.19 -10.50
CA LEU A 324 17.82 -26.60 -11.82
C LEU A 324 17.71 -25.40 -12.78
N ASP A 325 17.27 -24.24 -12.30
CA ASP A 325 17.28 -22.99 -13.05
C ASP A 325 18.68 -22.62 -13.56
N GLY A 326 19.69 -22.75 -12.70
CA GLY A 326 21.09 -22.55 -13.06
C GLY A 326 21.61 -23.55 -14.09
N PHE A 327 21.28 -24.84 -13.94
CA PHE A 327 21.70 -25.88 -14.89
C PHE A 327 21.09 -25.71 -16.28
N PHE A 328 19.78 -25.47 -16.38
CA PHE A 328 19.10 -25.28 -17.67
C PHE A 328 19.27 -23.87 -18.24
N GLY A 329 19.65 -22.91 -17.41
CA GLY A 329 19.86 -21.53 -17.81
C GLY A 329 18.56 -20.82 -18.13
N THR A 330 17.73 -20.66 -17.11
CA THR A 330 16.44 -19.97 -17.18
C THR A 330 16.55 -18.45 -17.12
N GLY A 331 17.72 -17.90 -16.78
CA GLY A 331 17.97 -16.46 -16.67
C GLY A 331 17.46 -15.82 -15.37
N THR A 332 16.68 -16.55 -14.57
CA THR A 332 16.17 -16.12 -13.26
C THR A 332 15.98 -17.34 -12.35
N GLY A 333 15.99 -17.15 -11.03
CA GLY A 333 15.69 -18.20 -10.08
C GLY A 333 14.19 -18.45 -9.88
N SER A 334 13.88 -19.50 -9.12
CA SER A 334 12.51 -19.93 -8.83
C SER A 334 11.96 -19.32 -7.53
N THR A 335 10.66 -19.07 -7.51
CA THR A 335 9.88 -18.73 -6.30
C THR A 335 8.49 -19.36 -6.38
N ALA A 336 7.79 -19.46 -5.25
CA ALA A 336 6.39 -19.84 -5.22
C ALA A 336 5.53 -18.72 -5.85
N SER A 337 4.73 -19.08 -6.86
CA SER A 337 3.93 -18.16 -7.67
C SER A 337 2.78 -17.55 -6.85
N VAL A 338 2.85 -16.22 -6.68
CA VAL A 338 1.88 -15.42 -5.91
C VAL A 338 0.53 -15.40 -6.62
N GLU A 339 0.54 -15.18 -7.93
CA GLU A 339 -0.63 -15.17 -8.80
C GLU A 339 -1.39 -16.50 -8.74
N ASN A 340 -0.69 -17.64 -8.70
CA ASN A 340 -1.35 -18.94 -8.55
C ASN A 340 -1.93 -19.17 -7.15
N ALA A 341 -1.29 -18.67 -6.09
CA ALA A 341 -1.90 -18.70 -4.76
C ALA A 341 -3.18 -17.85 -4.72
N GLY A 342 -3.21 -16.71 -5.43
CA GLY A 342 -4.41 -15.91 -5.64
C GLY A 342 -5.50 -16.64 -6.43
N LEU A 343 -5.10 -17.48 -7.40
CA LEU A 343 -6.04 -18.28 -8.20
C LEU A 343 -6.78 -19.31 -7.36
N LEU A 344 -6.15 -19.89 -6.33
CA LEU A 344 -6.83 -20.75 -5.35
C LEU A 344 -7.96 -20.00 -4.64
N GLY A 345 -7.74 -18.73 -4.31
CA GLY A 345 -8.73 -17.85 -3.69
C GLY A 345 -9.92 -17.55 -4.61
N LEU A 346 -9.64 -17.33 -5.90
CA LEU A 346 -10.68 -17.06 -6.90
C LEU A 346 -11.53 -18.30 -7.22
N THR A 347 -10.88 -19.45 -7.43
CA THR A 347 -11.53 -20.70 -7.87
C THR A 347 -12.08 -21.54 -6.72
N ARG A 348 -11.61 -21.30 -5.49
CA ARG A 348 -11.93 -22.11 -4.30
C ARG A 348 -11.52 -23.58 -4.43
N VAL A 349 -10.53 -23.86 -5.27
CA VAL A 349 -9.98 -25.20 -5.50
C VAL A 349 -8.54 -25.26 -5.01
N GLY A 350 -8.35 -25.84 -3.83
CA GLY A 350 -7.06 -26.08 -3.20
C GLY A 350 -6.41 -27.42 -3.56
N SER A 351 -6.91 -28.15 -4.56
CA SER A 351 -6.45 -29.52 -4.83
C SER A 351 -5.01 -29.59 -5.35
N ARG A 352 -4.15 -30.36 -4.67
CA ARG A 352 -2.76 -30.60 -5.11
C ARG A 352 -2.68 -31.28 -6.48
N ARG A 353 -3.63 -32.16 -6.79
CA ARG A 353 -3.65 -32.92 -8.06
C ARG A 353 -3.81 -32.00 -9.27
N VAL A 354 -4.62 -30.95 -9.14
CA VAL A 354 -4.82 -29.94 -10.19
C VAL A 354 -3.50 -29.24 -10.52
N ILE A 355 -2.72 -28.90 -9.50
CA ILE A 355 -1.39 -28.28 -9.68
C ILE A 355 -0.40 -29.24 -10.35
N GLN A 356 -0.44 -30.53 -10.03
CA GLN A 356 0.41 -31.54 -10.67
C GLN A 356 0.04 -31.73 -12.15
N ILE A 357 -1.25 -31.75 -12.49
CA ILE A 357 -1.72 -31.78 -13.89
C ILE A 357 -1.27 -30.50 -14.62
N SER A 358 -1.27 -29.35 -13.93
CA SER A 358 -0.81 -28.08 -14.49
C SER A 358 0.68 -28.14 -14.87
N ALA A 359 1.51 -28.73 -14.02
CA ALA A 359 2.91 -28.99 -14.35
C ALA A 359 3.05 -29.93 -15.57
N GLY A 360 2.15 -30.91 -15.72
CA GLY A 360 2.05 -31.72 -16.94
C GLY A 360 1.82 -30.87 -18.20
N PHE A 361 0.92 -29.89 -18.15
CA PHE A 361 0.73 -28.94 -19.25
C PHE A 361 1.97 -28.08 -19.51
N MET A 362 2.64 -27.59 -18.47
CA MET A 362 3.89 -26.83 -18.62
C MET A 362 4.98 -27.66 -19.34
N LEU A 363 5.17 -28.93 -18.96
CA LEU A 363 6.11 -29.84 -19.67
C LEU A 363 5.70 -30.03 -21.12
N PHE A 364 4.42 -30.31 -21.38
CA PHE A 364 3.90 -30.56 -22.72
C PHE A 364 4.09 -29.36 -23.65
N PHE A 365 3.69 -28.15 -23.21
CA PHE A 365 3.80 -26.93 -24.02
C PHE A 365 5.22 -26.37 -24.11
N SER A 366 6.10 -26.72 -23.16
CA SER A 366 7.52 -26.40 -23.27
C SER A 366 8.19 -27.16 -24.42
N ILE A 367 7.91 -28.47 -24.54
CA ILE A 367 8.46 -29.31 -25.62
C ILE A 367 7.85 -28.94 -26.98
N LEU A 368 6.54 -28.69 -27.00
CA LEU A 368 5.80 -28.29 -28.21
C LEU A 368 5.71 -26.77 -28.32
N GLY A 369 6.86 -26.13 -28.38
CA GLY A 369 7.03 -24.67 -28.34
C GLY A 369 6.14 -23.86 -29.28
N LYS A 370 5.73 -24.42 -30.42
CA LYS A 370 4.75 -23.82 -31.36
C LYS A 370 3.41 -23.47 -30.68
N PHE A 371 2.87 -24.40 -29.91
CA PHE A 371 1.60 -24.19 -29.20
C PHE A 371 1.80 -23.28 -27.98
N GLY A 372 2.94 -23.42 -27.29
CA GLY A 372 3.34 -22.51 -26.21
C GLY A 372 3.48 -21.06 -26.68
N ALA A 373 3.98 -20.82 -27.90
CA ALA A 373 4.14 -19.47 -28.45
C ALA A 373 2.81 -18.80 -28.83
N VAL A 374 1.82 -19.57 -29.34
CA VAL A 374 0.46 -19.05 -29.56
C VAL A 374 -0.18 -18.60 -28.24
N LEU A 375 0.09 -19.31 -27.14
CA LEU A 375 -0.40 -18.92 -25.82
C LEU A 375 0.45 -17.80 -25.20
N ALA A 376 1.76 -17.76 -25.49
CA ALA A 376 2.63 -16.66 -25.08
C ALA A 376 2.35 -15.36 -25.84
N SER A 377 1.61 -15.43 -26.95
CA SER A 377 1.16 -14.26 -27.71
C SER A 377 -0.12 -13.64 -27.18
N ILE A 378 -0.66 -14.14 -26.06
CA ILE A 378 -1.73 -13.46 -25.33
C ILE A 378 -1.21 -12.05 -24.95
N PRO A 379 -1.93 -10.98 -25.29
CA PRO A 379 -1.52 -9.63 -24.95
C PRO A 379 -1.25 -9.47 -23.45
N LEU A 380 -0.09 -8.89 -23.12
CA LEU A 380 0.31 -8.60 -21.74
C LEU A 380 -0.76 -7.84 -20.92
N PRO A 381 -1.53 -6.90 -21.51
CA PRO A 381 -2.61 -6.21 -20.80
C PRO A 381 -3.71 -7.14 -20.25
N ILE A 382 -3.99 -8.29 -20.91
CA ILE A 382 -4.96 -9.28 -20.43
C ILE A 382 -4.43 -9.97 -19.17
N ILE A 383 -3.16 -10.39 -19.20
CA ILE A 383 -2.48 -11.01 -18.05
C ILE A 383 -2.42 -10.02 -16.87
N ALA A 384 -2.08 -8.76 -17.14
CA ALA A 384 -2.05 -7.71 -16.14
C ALA A 384 -3.42 -7.46 -15.49
N ALA A 385 -4.52 -7.55 -16.26
CA ALA A 385 -5.88 -7.46 -15.72
C ALA A 385 -6.24 -8.59 -14.77
N ILE A 386 -5.78 -9.81 -15.07
CA ILE A 386 -5.94 -10.95 -14.18
C ILE A 386 -5.15 -10.71 -12.88
N TYR A 387 -3.94 -10.18 -12.96
CA TYR A 387 -3.09 -9.90 -11.79
C TYR A 387 -3.69 -8.86 -10.83
N CYS A 388 -4.43 -7.87 -11.33
CA CYS A 388 -5.20 -6.95 -10.47
C CYS A 388 -6.12 -7.69 -9.49
N VAL A 389 -6.68 -8.84 -9.89
CA VAL A 389 -7.57 -9.66 -9.07
C VAL A 389 -6.81 -10.75 -8.29
N LEU A 390 -5.85 -11.43 -8.90
CA LEU A 390 -5.14 -12.53 -8.24
C LEU A 390 -4.27 -12.04 -7.08
N PHE A 391 -3.53 -10.95 -7.27
CA PHE A 391 -2.75 -10.36 -6.18
C PHE A 391 -3.66 -9.88 -5.05
N ALA A 392 -4.83 -9.31 -5.36
CA ALA A 392 -5.84 -8.92 -4.39
C ALA A 392 -6.31 -10.07 -3.47
N TYR A 393 -6.43 -11.29 -3.99
CA TYR A 393 -6.73 -12.45 -3.14
C TYR A 393 -5.59 -12.75 -2.15
N VAL A 394 -4.33 -12.68 -2.57
CA VAL A 394 -3.21 -12.90 -1.64
C VAL A 394 -3.15 -11.81 -0.57
N VAL A 395 -3.41 -10.56 -0.95
CA VAL A 395 -3.50 -9.41 -0.03
C VAL A 395 -4.55 -9.64 1.05
N SER A 396 -5.74 -10.07 0.64
CA SER A 396 -6.85 -10.35 1.56
C SER A 396 -6.64 -11.61 2.40
N ALA A 397 -5.93 -12.63 1.90
CA ALA A 397 -5.49 -13.76 2.72
C ALA A 397 -4.55 -13.31 3.85
N GLY A 398 -3.60 -12.42 3.55
CA GLY A 398 -2.70 -11.81 4.54
C GLY A 398 -3.47 -11.03 5.61
N LEU A 399 -4.37 -10.14 5.20
CA LEU A 399 -5.23 -9.38 6.12
C LEU A 399 -6.21 -10.28 6.88
N GLY A 400 -6.58 -11.43 6.31
CA GLY A 400 -7.41 -12.45 6.93
C GLY A 400 -6.81 -13.01 8.23
N PHE A 401 -5.48 -12.97 8.40
CA PHE A 401 -4.82 -13.39 9.65
C PHE A 401 -5.00 -12.38 10.80
N LEU A 402 -5.51 -11.16 10.54
CA LEU A 402 -5.83 -10.21 11.60
C LEU A 402 -6.93 -10.70 12.53
N GLN A 403 -7.76 -11.67 12.11
CA GLN A 403 -8.75 -12.30 12.99
C GLN A 403 -8.13 -12.98 14.22
N PHE A 404 -6.86 -13.41 14.14
CA PHE A 404 -6.13 -14.01 15.26
C PHE A 404 -5.50 -12.98 16.20
N CYS A 405 -5.47 -11.70 15.79
CA CYS A 405 -4.79 -10.63 16.49
C CYS A 405 -5.77 -9.74 17.26
N ASN A 406 -5.31 -9.16 18.37
CA ASN A 406 -6.11 -8.16 19.09
C ASN A 406 -5.99 -6.79 18.41
N LEU A 407 -6.96 -6.45 17.56
CA LEU A 407 -7.08 -5.15 16.88
C LEU A 407 -7.54 -4.01 17.81
N ASN A 408 -7.70 -4.25 19.11
CA ASN A 408 -7.95 -3.21 20.10
C ASN A 408 -6.67 -2.82 20.87
N SER A 409 -5.55 -3.50 20.61
CA SER A 409 -4.25 -3.20 21.21
C SER A 409 -3.46 -2.22 20.34
N TYR A 410 -3.12 -1.06 20.91
CA TYR A 410 -2.29 -0.05 20.24
C TYR A 410 -0.90 -0.59 19.85
N ARG A 411 -0.36 -1.56 20.60
CA ARG A 411 0.90 -2.24 20.26
C ARG A 411 0.76 -3.03 18.96
N SER A 412 -0.28 -3.86 18.87
CA SER A 412 -0.53 -4.67 17.67
C SER A 412 -0.75 -3.77 16.46
N MET A 413 -1.60 -2.74 16.60
CA MET A 413 -1.81 -1.71 15.56
C MET A 413 -0.50 -1.09 15.09
N PHE A 414 0.34 -0.62 16.03
CA PHE A 414 1.65 -0.06 15.70
C PHE A 414 2.51 -1.04 14.89
N ILE A 415 2.68 -2.28 15.38
CA ILE A 415 3.60 -3.26 14.77
C ILE A 415 3.19 -3.59 13.34
N PHE A 416 1.94 -4.01 13.11
CA PHE A 416 1.54 -4.48 11.78
C PHE A 416 1.42 -3.33 10.79
N GLY A 417 0.88 -2.17 11.18
CA GLY A 417 0.75 -1.08 10.21
C GLY A 417 2.10 -0.47 9.90
N PHE A 418 2.94 -0.21 10.91
CA PHE A 418 4.27 0.34 10.67
C PHE A 418 5.12 -0.56 9.76
N SER A 419 5.10 -1.88 9.98
CA SER A 419 5.82 -2.83 9.11
C SER A 419 5.25 -2.91 7.69
N LEU A 420 3.92 -2.90 7.52
CA LEU A 420 3.29 -2.91 6.20
C LEU A 420 3.70 -1.68 5.38
N PHE A 421 3.70 -0.50 5.99
CA PHE A 421 4.02 0.73 5.27
C PHE A 421 5.52 0.93 5.03
N MET A 422 6.38 0.61 6.02
CA MET A 422 7.83 0.59 5.78
C MET A 422 8.20 -0.36 4.65
N GLY A 423 7.53 -1.52 4.56
CA GLY A 423 7.73 -2.46 3.46
C GLY A 423 7.50 -1.85 2.08
N LEU A 424 6.41 -1.10 1.89
CA LEU A 424 6.11 -0.44 0.62
C LEU A 424 7.03 0.76 0.34
N SER A 425 7.31 1.58 1.35
CA SER A 425 8.01 2.86 1.14
C SER A 425 9.50 2.71 0.93
N VAL A 426 10.14 1.76 1.63
CA VAL A 426 11.56 1.48 1.42
C VAL A 426 11.77 0.91 0.02
N GLN A 427 10.92 -0.03 -0.40
CA GLN A 427 10.92 -0.56 -1.76
C GLN A 427 10.80 0.56 -2.81
N GLN A 428 9.79 1.43 -2.64
CA GLN A 428 9.57 2.53 -3.57
C GLN A 428 10.77 3.48 -3.64
N TYR A 429 11.36 3.86 -2.50
CA TYR A 429 12.56 4.69 -2.48
C TYR A 429 13.75 4.04 -3.20
N PHE A 430 14.03 2.77 -2.93
CA PHE A 430 15.15 2.06 -3.58
C PHE A 430 14.98 1.96 -5.09
N ASN A 431 13.74 1.77 -5.57
CA ASN A 431 13.45 1.69 -7.00
C ASN A 431 13.47 3.07 -7.69
N GLU A 432 12.84 4.09 -7.09
CA GLU A 432 12.83 5.45 -7.63
C GLU A 432 14.24 6.04 -7.68
N TYR A 433 15.03 5.84 -6.62
CA TYR A 433 16.41 6.32 -6.57
C TYR A 433 17.27 5.66 -7.67
N LEU A 434 17.12 4.34 -7.87
CA LEU A 434 17.79 3.63 -8.95
C LEU A 434 17.42 4.18 -10.32
N LEU A 435 16.14 4.51 -10.55
CA LEU A 435 15.66 5.07 -11.82
C LEU A 435 16.18 6.49 -12.09
N ILE A 436 16.24 7.34 -11.06
CA ILE A 436 16.63 8.76 -11.20
C ILE A 436 18.16 8.92 -11.23
N SER A 437 18.87 8.23 -10.35
CA SER A 437 20.33 8.38 -10.19
C SER A 437 21.14 7.40 -11.01
N GLY A 438 20.51 6.37 -11.60
CA GLY A 438 21.20 5.31 -12.35
C GLY A 438 22.00 4.33 -11.48
N HIS A 439 22.01 4.51 -10.16
CA HIS A 439 22.60 3.60 -9.17
C HIS A 439 21.73 3.53 -7.93
N GLY A 440 21.86 2.46 -7.13
CA GLY A 440 21.13 2.32 -5.88
C GLY A 440 21.56 3.35 -4.81
N PRO A 441 20.74 3.57 -3.75
CA PRO A 441 21.07 4.51 -2.67
C PRO A 441 22.42 4.24 -1.99
N VAL A 442 22.84 2.98 -1.96
CA VAL A 442 24.15 2.57 -1.46
C VAL A 442 25.13 2.51 -2.64
N HIS A 443 26.09 3.44 -2.63
CA HIS A 443 27.11 3.56 -3.67
C HIS A 443 28.52 3.46 -3.06
N THR A 444 28.93 2.23 -2.74
CA THR A 444 30.30 1.91 -2.30
C THR A 444 31.16 1.49 -3.48
N GLY A 445 32.49 1.38 -3.27
CA GLY A 445 33.41 0.82 -4.27
C GLY A 445 33.18 -0.67 -4.61
N SER A 446 32.31 -1.36 -3.88
CA SER A 446 31.91 -2.75 -4.16
C SER A 446 30.54 -2.81 -4.81
N THR A 447 30.50 -3.12 -6.11
CA THR A 447 29.25 -3.33 -6.86
C THR A 447 28.43 -4.49 -6.29
N ALA A 448 29.10 -5.53 -5.80
CA ALA A 448 28.47 -6.68 -5.17
C ALA A 448 27.67 -6.27 -3.91
N PHE A 449 28.29 -5.47 -3.03
CA PHE A 449 27.62 -5.00 -1.82
C PHE A 449 26.43 -4.09 -2.15
N ASN A 450 26.61 -3.15 -3.11
CA ASN A 450 25.54 -2.26 -3.56
C ASN A 450 24.34 -3.07 -4.07
N ASN A 451 24.59 -4.11 -4.88
CA ASN A 451 23.54 -4.99 -5.39
C ASN A 451 22.84 -5.81 -4.31
N ILE A 452 23.57 -6.34 -3.32
CA ILE A 452 22.97 -7.08 -2.19
C ILE A 452 21.96 -6.20 -1.46
N VAL A 453 22.37 -4.98 -1.12
CA VAL A 453 21.51 -4.01 -0.42
C VAL A 453 20.32 -3.65 -1.31
N GLN A 454 20.55 -3.34 -2.59
CA GLN A 454 19.49 -3.02 -3.53
C GLN A 454 18.44 -4.15 -3.59
N VAL A 455 18.86 -5.40 -3.72
CA VAL A 455 17.94 -6.54 -3.86
C VAL A 455 17.10 -6.75 -2.61
N ILE A 456 17.71 -6.71 -1.42
CA ILE A 456 17.01 -6.95 -0.14
C ILE A 456 15.98 -5.86 0.12
N PHE A 457 16.38 -4.60 -0.01
CA PHE A 457 15.49 -3.47 0.27
C PHE A 457 14.53 -3.17 -0.88
N SER A 458 14.77 -3.72 -2.07
CA SER A 458 13.81 -3.73 -3.16
C SER A 458 12.72 -4.82 -3.07
N SER A 459 12.63 -5.56 -1.96
CA SER A 459 11.52 -6.50 -1.73
C SER A 459 10.63 -6.01 -0.60
N PRO A 460 9.37 -5.63 -0.87
CA PRO A 460 8.50 -5.08 0.15
C PRO A 460 8.15 -6.12 1.21
N ALA A 461 7.94 -7.39 0.82
CA ALA A 461 7.69 -8.50 1.73
C ALA A 461 8.89 -8.72 2.69
N THR A 462 10.12 -8.62 2.16
CA THR A 462 11.35 -8.77 2.95
C THR A 462 11.52 -7.66 3.97
N VAL A 463 11.35 -6.40 3.56
CA VAL A 463 11.43 -5.27 4.48
C VAL A 463 10.33 -5.35 5.55
N ALA A 464 9.10 -5.69 5.16
CA ALA A 464 7.99 -5.80 6.10
C ALA A 464 8.21 -6.88 7.16
N ILE A 465 8.67 -8.08 6.76
CA ILE A 465 8.92 -9.13 7.75
C ILE A 465 10.08 -8.78 8.66
N ILE A 466 11.15 -8.15 8.17
CA ILE A 466 12.27 -7.71 9.03
C ILE A 466 11.74 -6.75 10.11
N VAL A 467 10.97 -5.74 9.72
CA VAL A 467 10.41 -4.76 10.67
C VAL A 467 9.38 -5.41 11.61
N ALA A 468 8.44 -6.19 11.09
CA ALA A 468 7.39 -6.82 11.88
C ALA A 468 7.94 -7.83 12.88
N TYR A 469 8.90 -8.65 12.44
CA TYR A 469 9.54 -9.68 13.26
C TYR A 469 10.37 -9.06 14.38
N LEU A 470 11.20 -8.06 14.06
CA LEU A 470 11.99 -7.35 15.07
C LEU A 470 11.09 -6.68 16.10
N LEU A 471 10.09 -5.91 15.66
CA LEU A 471 9.19 -5.20 16.59
C LEU A 471 8.32 -6.15 17.42
N ASP A 472 7.80 -7.24 16.85
CA ASP A 472 7.00 -8.19 17.63
C ASP A 472 7.86 -8.94 18.66
N LEU A 473 9.13 -9.24 18.36
CA LEU A 473 10.03 -9.87 19.33
C LEU A 473 10.50 -8.90 20.42
N THR A 474 10.92 -7.70 20.06
CA THR A 474 11.47 -6.74 21.03
C THR A 474 10.40 -6.12 21.92
N LEU A 475 9.17 -5.95 21.41
CA LEU A 475 8.02 -5.43 22.17
C LEU A 475 7.22 -6.54 22.87
N SER A 476 7.53 -7.82 22.65
CA SER A 476 6.95 -8.95 23.38
C SER A 476 7.79 -9.26 24.62
N ARG A 477 7.59 -8.46 25.68
CA ARG A 477 8.25 -8.68 26.97
C ARG A 477 7.42 -9.61 27.83
N GLY A 478 7.64 -10.93 27.74
CA GLY A 478 7.27 -11.98 28.73
C GLY A 478 5.82 -12.12 29.23
N ASP A 479 4.95 -11.14 29.00
CA ASP A 479 3.60 -11.07 29.54
C ASP A 479 2.64 -11.89 28.70
N SER A 480 1.85 -12.73 29.35
CA SER A 480 0.84 -13.60 28.73
C SER A 480 -0.18 -12.81 27.88
N SER A 481 -0.42 -11.54 28.21
CA SER A 481 -1.27 -10.62 27.44
C SER A 481 -0.71 -10.32 26.05
N THR A 482 0.60 -10.09 25.91
CA THR A 482 1.26 -9.79 24.63
C THR A 482 1.18 -10.97 23.65
N ARG A 483 1.22 -12.18 24.20
CA ARG A 483 1.09 -13.43 23.48
C ARG A 483 -0.34 -13.66 22.97
N ARG A 484 -1.35 -13.21 23.72
CA ARG A 484 -2.74 -13.18 23.26
C ARG A 484 -2.96 -12.11 22.19
N ASP A 485 -2.39 -10.93 22.38
CA ASP A 485 -2.50 -9.80 21.46
C ASP A 485 -1.92 -10.06 20.06
N SER A 486 -0.79 -10.79 20.01
CA SER A 486 -0.11 -11.16 18.76
C SER A 486 -0.73 -12.38 18.06
N GLY A 487 -1.69 -13.06 18.70
CA GLY A 487 -2.29 -14.29 18.20
C GLY A 487 -1.39 -15.53 18.33
N ARG A 488 -0.21 -15.44 18.95
CA ARG A 488 0.73 -16.57 19.09
C ARG A 488 0.13 -17.79 19.76
N HIS A 489 -0.81 -17.59 20.69
CA HIS A 489 -1.51 -18.69 21.36
C HIS A 489 -2.35 -19.56 20.41
N TRP A 490 -2.95 -18.99 19.36
CA TRP A 490 -3.69 -19.74 18.34
C TRP A 490 -2.80 -20.71 17.57
N TRP A 491 -1.53 -20.33 17.35
CA TRP A 491 -0.60 -21.09 16.51
C TRP A 491 0.33 -22.02 17.30
N GLU A 492 0.24 -22.03 18.63
CA GLU A 492 1.15 -22.82 19.47
C GLU A 492 1.05 -24.32 19.16
N LYS A 493 -0.17 -24.85 19.01
CA LYS A 493 -0.42 -26.26 18.73
C LYS A 493 0.14 -26.74 17.38
N PHE A 494 0.34 -25.82 16.44
CA PHE A 494 0.89 -26.12 15.10
C PHE A 494 2.41 -25.94 15.00
N ARG A 495 3.09 -25.53 16.10
CA ARG A 495 4.56 -25.37 16.10
C ARG A 495 5.30 -26.69 16.00
N THR A 496 4.71 -27.75 16.56
CA THR A 496 5.27 -29.10 16.52
C THR A 496 4.38 -29.95 15.63
N PHE A 497 4.96 -30.54 14.59
CA PHE A 497 4.19 -31.31 13.60
C PHE A 497 3.37 -32.44 14.23
N SER A 498 3.86 -33.07 15.30
CA SER A 498 3.22 -34.21 15.97
C SER A 498 2.15 -33.85 17.00
N GLN A 499 1.86 -32.57 17.25
CA GLN A 499 0.94 -32.15 18.32
C GLN A 499 -0.53 -32.02 17.85
N ASP A 500 -0.80 -31.92 16.56
CA ASP A 500 -2.16 -31.88 15.99
C ASP A 500 -2.23 -32.87 14.83
N THR A 501 -3.14 -33.85 14.91
CA THR A 501 -3.33 -34.89 13.88
C THR A 501 -3.76 -34.31 12.53
N ARG A 502 -4.36 -33.11 12.49
CA ARG A 502 -4.68 -32.42 11.22
C ARG A 502 -3.44 -31.86 10.54
N SER A 503 -2.31 -31.75 11.23
CA SER A 503 -1.03 -31.47 10.56
C SER A 503 -0.62 -32.64 9.64
N GLU A 504 -1.13 -33.84 9.92
CA GLU A 504 -1.03 -35.00 9.04
C GLU A 504 -1.89 -34.86 7.76
N GLU A 505 -2.76 -33.85 7.61
CA GLU A 505 -3.39 -33.55 6.31
C GLU A 505 -2.32 -33.25 5.23
N MET A 506 -1.11 -32.82 5.64
CA MET A 506 0.05 -32.69 4.76
C MET A 506 0.73 -34.04 4.40
N GLU A 507 0.33 -35.14 5.05
CA GLU A 507 0.77 -36.52 4.82
C GLU A 507 -0.34 -37.52 4.41
N GLY A 508 -1.62 -37.18 4.57
CA GLY A 508 -2.77 -37.98 4.15
C GLY A 508 -3.42 -38.78 5.28
N GLY A 509 -4.37 -38.16 5.99
CA GLY A 509 -5.24 -38.79 7.00
C GLY A 509 -6.48 -37.92 7.25
N GLY A 510 -7.66 -38.54 7.37
CA GLY A 510 -8.97 -37.88 7.44
C GLY A 510 -9.22 -37.13 8.76
N GLY A 511 -9.99 -36.03 8.66
CA GLY A 511 -10.18 -35.08 9.76
C GLY A 511 -11.30 -35.39 10.74
N GLU A 512 -11.14 -34.89 11.98
CA GLU A 512 -12.24 -34.67 12.93
C GLU A 512 -12.04 -33.39 13.76
N LYS A 513 -13.20 -32.73 14.00
CA LYS A 513 -13.62 -31.61 14.88
C LYS A 513 -12.70 -30.43 15.26
N VAL A 514 -13.32 -29.25 15.17
CA VAL A 514 -12.82 -27.90 15.46
C VAL A 514 -13.02 -27.60 16.96
N ASP A 515 -11.93 -27.34 17.69
CA ASP A 515 -12.03 -26.68 18.99
C ASP A 515 -12.26 -25.18 18.76
N GLU A 516 -13.47 -24.69 19.07
CA GLU A 516 -13.80 -23.26 19.10
C GLU A 516 -13.21 -22.64 20.38
N LEU A 517 -12.06 -21.97 20.25
CA LEU A 517 -11.52 -21.07 21.28
C LEU A 517 -12.18 -19.69 21.18
N GLU A 518 -12.34 -19.00 22.32
CA GLU A 518 -13.06 -17.72 22.36
C GLU A 518 -12.32 -16.61 21.59
N PRO A 519 -12.99 -15.91 20.66
CA PRO A 519 -12.42 -14.78 19.93
C PRO A 519 -12.20 -13.56 20.85
N HIS A 520 -11.27 -12.67 20.44
CA HIS A 520 -11.09 -11.39 21.14
C HIS A 520 -12.38 -10.56 21.08
N PRO A 521 -12.80 -9.90 22.18
CA PRO A 521 -14.02 -9.11 22.18
C PRO A 521 -13.91 -7.95 21.20
N VAL A 522 -14.91 -7.81 20.33
CA VAL A 522 -15.03 -6.67 19.40
C VAL A 522 -15.48 -5.45 20.20
N LYS A 523 -14.69 -4.38 20.15
CA LYS A 523 -15.00 -3.13 20.87
C LYS A 523 -15.23 -2.00 19.89
N GLU A 524 -16.36 -1.30 20.07
CA GLU A 524 -16.68 -0.05 19.33
C GLU A 524 -15.60 1.01 19.56
N GLN A 525 -15.11 1.10 20.80
CA GLN A 525 -14.15 2.10 21.27
C GLN A 525 -12.82 1.45 21.63
N LEU A 526 -11.71 2.10 21.27
CA LEU A 526 -10.37 1.63 21.62
C LEU A 526 -10.13 1.70 23.13
N PRO A 527 -9.88 0.58 23.84
CA PRO A 527 -9.53 0.61 25.27
C PRO A 527 -8.16 1.30 25.49
N GLY A 528 -7.95 1.89 26.67
CA GLY A 528 -6.66 2.51 27.03
C GLY A 528 -6.51 4.02 26.74
N VAL A 529 -7.47 4.68 26.08
CA VAL A 529 -7.50 6.17 26.01
C VAL A 529 -7.75 6.75 27.40
N ASN A 530 -6.82 7.59 27.87
CA ASN A 530 -6.88 8.20 29.20
C ASN A 530 -7.79 9.43 29.25
N PHE A 531 -7.88 10.18 28.14
CA PHE A 531 -8.70 11.38 28.01
C PHE A 531 -9.52 11.29 26.72
N CYS A 532 -10.83 11.03 26.84
CA CYS A 532 -11.76 10.92 25.71
C CYS A 532 -12.18 12.30 25.19
N VAL A 533 -12.97 12.35 24.11
CA VAL A 533 -13.46 13.62 23.51
C VAL A 533 -14.07 14.58 24.53
N ALA A 534 -14.90 14.08 25.45
CA ALA A 534 -15.59 14.88 26.47
C ALA A 534 -14.74 15.20 27.71
N ARG A 535 -13.68 14.42 27.99
CA ARG A 535 -12.85 14.57 29.21
C ARG A 535 -11.54 15.27 28.88
N SER A 536 -11.20 16.31 29.64
CA SER A 536 -9.98 17.08 29.40
C SER A 536 -8.90 16.85 30.47
N PRO A 537 -7.61 16.86 30.08
CA PRO A 537 -6.51 16.86 31.04
C PRO A 537 -6.47 18.17 31.83
N SER A 538 -5.72 18.18 32.94
CA SER A 538 -5.40 19.42 33.67
C SER A 538 -4.77 20.45 32.74
N TRP A 539 -5.02 21.75 32.99
CA TRP A 539 -4.58 22.85 32.12
C TRP A 539 -3.09 22.78 31.73
N ARG A 540 -2.19 22.47 32.68
CA ARG A 540 -0.73 22.38 32.43
C ARG A 540 -0.38 21.32 31.38
N ILE A 541 -0.97 20.14 31.50
CA ILE A 541 -0.80 19.04 30.55
C ILE A 541 -1.49 19.38 29.22
N GLY A 542 -2.67 20.00 29.27
CA GLY A 542 -3.40 20.44 28.09
C GLY A 542 -2.61 21.43 27.23
N ILE A 543 -1.87 22.35 27.84
CA ILE A 543 -1.00 23.30 27.14
C ILE A 543 0.14 22.59 26.41
N LEU A 544 0.88 21.70 27.09
CA LEU A 544 1.98 20.98 26.47
C LEU A 544 1.51 20.07 25.32
N LEU A 545 0.38 19.39 25.49
CA LEU A 545 -0.21 18.57 24.43
C LEU A 545 -0.74 19.44 23.28
N GLY A 546 -1.33 20.60 23.57
CA GLY A 546 -1.77 21.55 22.54
C GLY A 546 -0.59 22.08 21.73
N PHE A 547 0.53 22.38 22.38
CA PHE A 547 1.77 22.76 21.71
C PHE A 547 2.32 21.62 20.83
N GLN A 548 2.22 20.36 21.28
CA GLN A 548 2.61 19.20 20.47
C GLN A 548 1.79 19.07 19.17
N HIS A 549 0.47 19.25 19.25
CA HIS A 549 -0.39 19.29 18.06
C HIS A 549 -0.05 20.47 17.13
N CYS A 550 0.33 21.62 17.70
CA CYS A 550 0.79 22.77 16.91
C CYS A 550 2.07 22.44 16.14
N LEU A 551 3.07 21.80 16.78
CA LEU A 551 4.31 21.39 16.10
C LEU A 551 4.03 20.38 14.97
N VAL A 552 3.13 19.43 15.21
CA VAL A 552 2.72 18.45 14.19
C VAL A 552 1.97 19.13 13.05
N ALA A 553 1.07 20.09 13.31
CA ALA A 553 0.37 20.84 12.25
C ALA A 553 1.31 21.73 11.42
N LEU A 554 2.28 22.37 12.09
CA LEU A 554 3.23 23.27 11.44
C LEU A 554 4.07 22.56 10.39
N GLY A 555 4.50 21.31 10.65
CA GLY A 555 5.32 20.57 9.70
C GLY A 555 4.66 20.39 8.33
N THR A 556 3.33 20.20 8.26
CA THR A 556 2.56 20.03 7.03
C THR A 556 2.48 21.35 6.28
N ILE A 557 2.30 22.45 7.02
CA ILE A 557 2.32 23.82 6.47
C ILE A 557 3.68 24.13 5.85
N VAL A 558 4.78 23.81 6.56
CA VAL A 558 6.15 24.01 6.07
C VAL A 558 6.44 23.11 4.86
N MET A 559 5.94 21.88 4.86
CA MET A 559 6.11 20.96 3.72
C MET A 559 5.34 21.45 2.49
N ALA A 560 4.06 21.78 2.62
CA ALA A 560 3.22 22.27 1.52
C ALA A 560 3.79 23.54 0.89
N SER A 561 4.24 24.49 1.71
CA SER A 561 4.87 25.73 1.24
C SER A 561 6.23 25.51 0.58
N THR A 562 7.07 24.63 1.13
CA THR A 562 8.36 24.28 0.51
C THR A 562 8.18 23.61 -0.85
N ILE A 563 7.10 22.84 -1.02
CA ILE A 563 6.78 22.21 -2.30
C ILE A 563 6.25 23.26 -3.28
N LEU A 564 5.24 24.05 -2.93
CA LEU A 564 4.52 24.91 -3.87
C LEU A 564 5.30 26.15 -4.33
N VAL A 565 5.92 26.87 -3.39
CA VAL A 565 6.48 28.22 -3.63
C VAL A 565 7.53 28.26 -4.76
N PRO A 566 8.46 27.30 -4.86
CA PRO A 566 9.42 27.27 -5.97
C PRO A 566 8.78 27.08 -7.36
N PHE A 567 7.65 26.38 -7.46
CA PHE A 567 6.98 26.16 -8.75
C PHE A 567 6.26 27.41 -9.27
N ILE A 568 5.70 28.20 -8.35
CA ILE A 568 4.99 29.45 -8.66
C ILE A 568 5.93 30.66 -8.82
N GLY A 569 7.25 30.47 -8.66
CA GLY A 569 8.26 31.52 -8.87
C GLY A 569 8.57 32.37 -7.64
N GLY A 570 8.14 31.95 -6.45
CA GLY A 570 8.42 32.65 -5.20
C GLY A 570 9.77 32.24 -4.58
N HIS A 571 10.27 33.10 -3.70
CA HIS A 571 11.52 32.90 -2.97
C HIS A 571 11.24 32.73 -1.47
N ASN A 572 12.28 32.89 -0.64
CA ASN A 572 12.21 32.67 0.80
C ASN A 572 11.25 33.62 1.52
N VAL A 573 11.07 34.85 1.00
CA VAL A 573 10.17 35.83 1.60
C VAL A 573 8.73 35.39 1.41
N GLU A 574 8.30 35.16 0.17
CA GLU A 574 6.95 34.72 -0.17
C GLU A 574 6.61 33.39 0.52
N LYS A 575 7.60 32.50 0.66
CA LYS A 575 7.47 31.27 1.44
C LYS A 575 7.11 31.52 2.89
N ALA A 576 7.82 32.41 3.58
CA ALA A 576 7.54 32.76 4.96
C ALA A 576 6.14 33.39 5.11
N GLU A 577 5.79 34.31 4.21
CA GLU A 577 4.47 34.95 4.19
C GLU A 577 3.33 33.95 4.00
N MET A 578 3.54 32.94 3.15
CA MET A 578 2.56 31.87 2.93
C MET A 578 2.44 30.95 4.14
N ILE A 579 3.54 30.63 4.84
CA ILE A 579 3.53 29.84 6.08
C ILE A 579 2.72 30.55 7.18
N GLU A 580 2.92 31.86 7.37
CA GLU A 580 2.17 32.65 8.35
C GLU A 580 0.67 32.65 8.04
N THR A 581 0.31 32.86 6.77
CA THR A 581 -1.07 32.87 6.30
C THR A 581 -1.75 31.50 6.48
N LEU A 582 -1.06 30.42 6.09
CA LEU A 582 -1.53 29.05 6.27
C LEU A 582 -1.76 28.72 7.74
N LEU A 583 -0.83 29.12 8.63
CA LEU A 583 -0.94 28.88 10.06
C LEU A 583 -2.13 29.62 10.67
N PHE A 584 -2.36 30.86 10.27
CA PHE A 584 -3.51 31.66 10.69
C PHE A 584 -4.85 31.03 10.28
N VAL A 585 -5.00 30.66 9.00
CA VAL A 585 -6.24 30.08 8.49
C VAL A 585 -6.48 28.67 9.06
N THR A 586 -5.43 27.86 9.20
CA THR A 586 -5.48 26.54 9.88
C THR A 586 -6.02 26.67 11.31
N ALA A 587 -5.62 27.71 12.05
CA ALA A 587 -6.11 27.96 13.40
C ALA A 587 -7.63 28.23 13.42
N ILE A 588 -8.10 29.12 12.55
CA ILE A 588 -9.53 29.46 12.44
C ILE A 588 -10.33 28.22 12.02
N ASN A 589 -9.87 27.51 10.99
CA ASN A 589 -10.55 26.32 10.47
C ASN A 589 -10.65 25.22 11.53
N THR A 590 -9.60 25.03 12.33
CA THR A 590 -9.59 24.08 13.45
C THR A 590 -10.61 24.47 14.54
N LEU A 591 -10.74 25.75 14.87
CA LEU A 591 -11.76 26.21 15.83
C LEU A 591 -13.17 26.00 15.30
N LEU A 592 -13.44 26.37 14.04
CA LEU A 592 -14.74 26.18 13.39
C LEU A 592 -15.13 24.69 13.36
N GLN A 593 -14.20 23.81 12.99
CA GLN A 593 -14.47 22.37 12.90
C GLN A 593 -14.74 21.74 14.27
N THR A 594 -14.04 22.19 15.31
CA THR A 594 -14.19 21.67 16.68
C THR A 594 -15.42 22.22 17.41
N TRP A 595 -15.90 23.42 17.04
CA TRP A 595 -17.12 24.01 17.61
C TRP A 595 -18.40 23.61 16.87
N PHE A 596 -18.43 23.76 15.55
CA PHE A 596 -19.66 23.65 14.74
C PHE A 596 -19.61 22.52 13.70
N GLY A 597 -18.42 22.10 13.27
CA GLY A 597 -18.22 21.00 12.33
C GLY A 597 -18.53 19.62 12.92
N THR A 598 -17.56 18.71 12.87
CA THR A 598 -17.74 17.37 13.46
C THR A 598 -17.68 17.36 14.98
N ARG A 599 -17.14 18.41 15.62
CA ARG A 599 -16.83 18.47 17.07
C ARG A 599 -15.82 17.42 17.56
N LEU A 600 -15.21 16.67 16.65
CA LEU A 600 -14.13 15.75 16.96
C LEU A 600 -12.83 16.51 17.25
N PRO A 601 -11.88 15.90 17.98
CA PRO A 601 -10.56 16.48 18.25
C PRO A 601 -9.68 16.43 16.99
N VAL A 602 -10.03 17.19 15.95
CA VAL A 602 -9.36 17.16 14.65
C VAL A 602 -8.81 18.53 14.30
N VAL A 603 -7.55 18.58 13.89
CA VAL A 603 -6.93 19.77 13.30
C VAL A 603 -7.29 19.81 11.81
N VAL A 604 -7.64 20.98 11.30
CA VAL A 604 -7.92 21.21 9.88
C VAL A 604 -6.87 22.16 9.35
N GLY A 605 -6.14 21.75 8.30
CA GLY A 605 -5.02 22.51 7.76
C GLY A 605 -4.71 22.17 6.30
N ALA A 606 -3.50 22.55 5.87
CA ALA A 606 -3.06 22.44 4.48
C ALA A 606 -3.21 21.03 3.91
N SER A 607 -3.73 20.93 2.68
CA SER A 607 -4.00 19.66 2.00
C SER A 607 -3.08 19.44 0.81
N PHE A 608 -2.41 18.27 0.81
CA PHE A 608 -1.57 17.83 -0.31
C PHE A 608 -2.38 17.59 -1.61
N ALA A 609 -3.68 17.29 -1.51
CA ALA A 609 -4.55 17.09 -2.67
C ALA A 609 -4.63 18.31 -3.59
N PHE A 610 -4.45 19.52 -3.04
CA PHE A 610 -4.49 20.77 -3.82
C PHE A 610 -3.13 21.16 -4.40
N LEU A 611 -2.02 20.54 -3.98
CA LEU A 611 -0.68 20.92 -4.46
C LEU A 611 -0.48 20.61 -5.94
N VAL A 612 -0.88 19.41 -6.39
CA VAL A 612 -0.71 19.01 -7.79
C VAL A 612 -1.50 19.95 -8.72
N PRO A 613 -2.80 20.24 -8.47
CA PRO A 613 -3.52 21.29 -9.19
C PRO A 613 -2.86 22.67 -9.09
N ALA A 614 -2.41 23.11 -7.91
CA ALA A 614 -1.79 24.43 -7.74
C ALA A 614 -0.51 24.57 -8.58
N VAL A 615 0.32 23.53 -8.63
CA VAL A 615 1.48 23.48 -9.51
C VAL A 615 1.05 23.49 -10.97
N SER A 616 -0.01 22.76 -11.35
CA SER A 616 -0.49 22.75 -12.75
C SER A 616 -0.97 24.12 -13.24
N VAL A 617 -1.68 24.88 -12.38
CA VAL A 617 -2.10 26.28 -12.64
C VAL A 617 -0.89 27.20 -12.82
N SER A 618 0.19 26.94 -12.10
CA SER A 618 1.44 27.71 -12.27
C SER A 618 2.13 27.41 -13.61
N VAL A 619 2.06 26.16 -14.07
CA VAL A 619 2.66 25.76 -15.35
C VAL A 619 1.85 26.31 -16.53
N SER A 620 0.51 26.32 -16.45
CA SER A 620 -0.34 26.94 -17.48
C SER A 620 -0.07 28.45 -17.59
N THR A 621 0.13 29.12 -16.46
CA THR A 621 0.47 30.56 -16.42
C THR A 621 1.88 30.86 -16.93
N ARG A 622 2.84 29.90 -16.95
CA ARG A 622 4.18 30.06 -17.56
C ARG A 622 4.17 30.20 -19.08
N MET A 623 3.10 29.78 -19.75
CA MET A 623 2.95 29.98 -21.21
C MET A 623 2.66 31.45 -21.57
N SER A 624 2.44 32.32 -20.57
CA SER A 624 2.36 33.77 -20.70
C SER A 624 3.77 34.37 -20.64
N ALA A 625 4.17 35.13 -21.67
CA ALA A 625 5.53 35.64 -21.92
C ALA A 625 6.02 36.74 -20.93
N PHE A 626 6.10 36.48 -19.62
CA PHE A 626 6.58 37.45 -18.63
C PHE A 626 7.96 37.11 -18.08
N GLN A 627 8.85 38.10 -17.95
CA GLN A 627 10.27 37.90 -17.61
C GLN A 627 10.55 37.96 -16.09
N ASP A 628 9.68 38.58 -15.28
CA ASP A 628 9.92 38.80 -13.84
C ASP A 628 9.32 37.72 -12.91
N PRO A 629 10.12 37.10 -12.00
CA PRO A 629 9.66 36.04 -11.08
C PRO A 629 8.55 36.45 -10.11
N HIS A 630 8.59 37.68 -9.60
CA HIS A 630 7.63 38.16 -8.61
C HIS A 630 6.23 38.41 -9.22
N GLU A 631 6.17 38.91 -10.45
CA GLU A 631 4.89 39.07 -11.16
C GLU A 631 4.26 37.71 -11.47
N ARG A 632 5.08 36.73 -11.87
CA ARG A 632 4.64 35.33 -12.06
C ARG A 632 4.04 34.77 -10.77
N PHE A 633 4.71 34.97 -9.63
CA PHE A 633 4.20 34.54 -8.33
C PHE A 633 2.82 35.11 -8.02
N ILE A 634 2.66 36.44 -8.15
CA ILE A 634 1.39 37.12 -7.87
C ILE A 634 0.29 36.61 -8.82
N GLN A 635 0.58 36.45 -10.10
CA GLN A 635 -0.40 35.99 -11.08
C GLN A 635 -0.86 34.55 -10.79
N SER A 636 0.07 33.62 -10.53
CA SER A 636 -0.27 32.25 -10.16
C SER A 636 -1.08 32.20 -8.86
N MET A 637 -0.73 33.01 -7.86
CA MET A 637 -1.49 33.08 -6.60
C MET A 637 -2.91 33.61 -6.81
N ARG A 638 -3.11 34.65 -7.63
CA ARG A 638 -4.46 35.16 -7.95
C ARG A 638 -5.35 34.13 -8.64
N ALA A 639 -4.77 33.32 -9.54
CA ALA A 639 -5.47 32.24 -10.23
C ALA A 639 -5.85 31.12 -9.25
N ILE A 640 -4.90 30.69 -8.40
CA ILE A 640 -5.13 29.69 -7.36
C ILE A 640 -6.22 30.18 -6.38
N GLN A 641 -6.17 31.44 -5.94
CA GLN A 641 -7.18 32.03 -5.05
C GLN A 641 -8.59 32.00 -5.66
N GLY A 642 -8.74 32.44 -6.90
CA GLY A 642 -10.03 32.45 -7.58
C GLY A 642 -10.58 31.03 -7.75
N ALA A 643 -9.72 30.08 -8.13
CA ALA A 643 -10.08 28.69 -8.27
C ALA A 643 -10.48 28.03 -6.93
N LEU A 644 -9.75 28.31 -5.84
CA LEU A 644 -10.08 27.82 -4.50
C LEU A 644 -11.42 28.36 -3.99
N ILE A 645 -11.72 29.64 -4.23
CA ILE A 645 -13.00 30.25 -3.84
C ILE A 645 -14.16 29.49 -4.52
N VAL A 646 -14.08 29.24 -5.83
CA VAL A 646 -15.14 28.51 -6.54
C VAL A 646 -15.23 27.05 -6.08
N ALA A 647 -14.08 26.37 -5.92
CA ALA A 647 -14.04 24.98 -5.43
C ALA A 647 -14.63 24.83 -4.01
N SER A 648 -14.43 25.84 -3.16
CA SER A 648 -14.95 25.87 -1.79
C SER A 648 -16.47 26.04 -1.74
N ILE A 649 -17.05 26.87 -2.62
CA ILE A 649 -18.51 27.03 -2.73
C ILE A 649 -19.14 25.68 -3.11
N PHE A 650 -18.57 24.98 -4.07
CA PHE A 650 -19.01 23.64 -4.45
C PHE A 650 -18.94 22.65 -3.28
N GLN A 651 -17.84 22.67 -2.52
CA GLN A 651 -17.66 21.84 -1.32
C GLN A 651 -18.68 22.15 -0.22
N ILE A 652 -18.98 23.43 0.03
CA ILE A 652 -20.01 23.87 0.98
C ILE A 652 -21.39 23.35 0.55
N LEU A 653 -21.74 23.51 -0.74
CA LEU A 653 -23.01 23.04 -1.29
C LEU A 653 -23.18 21.53 -1.10
N ILE A 654 -22.15 20.73 -1.37
CA ILE A 654 -22.17 19.27 -1.13
C ILE A 654 -22.51 18.94 0.34
N GLY A 655 -21.90 19.67 1.28
CA GLY A 655 -22.10 19.46 2.71
C GLY A 655 -23.49 19.90 3.19
N VAL A 656 -23.94 21.09 2.80
CA VAL A 656 -25.21 21.71 3.24
C VAL A 656 -26.43 21.05 2.61
N LEU A 657 -26.38 20.74 1.30
CA LEU A 657 -27.46 20.04 0.60
C LEU A 657 -27.62 18.58 1.06
N GLY A 658 -26.66 18.07 1.85
CA GLY A 658 -26.70 16.70 2.33
C GLY A 658 -26.37 15.65 1.26
N LEU A 659 -25.76 16.04 0.14
CA LEU A 659 -25.31 15.09 -0.88
C LEU A 659 -24.29 14.10 -0.30
N TRP A 660 -23.37 14.60 0.53
CA TRP A 660 -22.42 13.75 1.25
C TRP A 660 -23.10 12.87 2.30
N ARG A 661 -24.17 13.34 2.95
CA ARG A 661 -24.96 12.53 3.90
C ARG A 661 -25.53 11.28 3.23
N ILE A 662 -26.01 11.40 1.99
CA ILE A 662 -26.55 10.26 1.22
C ILE A 662 -25.43 9.24 0.98
N PHE A 663 -24.30 9.69 0.42
CA PHE A 663 -23.14 8.84 0.16
C PHE A 663 -22.62 8.16 1.45
N ALA A 664 -22.38 8.94 2.51
CA ALA A 664 -21.91 8.44 3.80
C ALA A 664 -22.91 7.47 4.46
N GLY A 665 -24.20 7.60 4.17
CA GLY A 665 -25.24 6.66 4.58
C GLY A 665 -25.08 5.25 4.02
N PHE A 666 -24.23 5.04 3.01
CA PHE A 666 -23.93 3.73 2.45
C PHE A 666 -22.52 3.23 2.77
N LEU A 667 -21.77 3.92 3.64
CA LEU A 667 -20.50 3.41 4.14
C LEU A 667 -20.73 2.19 5.06
N SER A 668 -19.86 1.19 4.91
CA SER A 668 -19.77 0.02 5.76
C SER A 668 -18.35 -0.05 6.33
N PRO A 669 -18.13 -0.77 7.45
CA PRO A 669 -16.77 -1.04 7.93
C PRO A 669 -15.86 -1.59 6.82
N LEU A 670 -16.39 -2.46 5.95
CA LEU A 670 -15.63 -3.03 4.83
C LEU A 670 -15.16 -1.98 3.81
N SER A 671 -15.98 -0.98 3.48
CA SER A 671 -15.57 0.10 2.55
C SER A 671 -14.72 1.18 3.21
N VAL A 672 -14.86 1.36 4.53
CA VAL A 672 -14.05 2.30 5.32
C VAL A 672 -12.61 1.81 5.48
N VAL A 673 -12.37 0.49 5.55
CA VAL A 673 -11.02 -0.06 5.73
C VAL A 673 -10.05 0.41 4.64
N PRO A 674 -10.30 0.21 3.33
CA PRO A 674 -9.44 0.72 2.26
C PRO A 674 -9.31 2.24 2.27
N LEU A 675 -10.40 2.96 2.53
CA LEU A 675 -10.41 4.43 2.60
C LEU A 675 -9.39 4.94 3.63
N VAL A 676 -9.56 4.56 4.91
CA VAL A 676 -8.71 5.07 6.00
C VAL A 676 -7.27 4.57 5.87
N SER A 677 -7.09 3.32 5.42
CA SER A 677 -5.76 2.73 5.27
C SER A 677 -4.96 3.42 4.16
N LEU A 678 -5.59 3.70 3.01
CA LEU A 678 -4.90 4.39 1.91
C LEU A 678 -4.77 5.89 2.10
N THR A 679 -5.65 6.54 2.89
CA THR A 679 -5.42 7.94 3.32
C THR A 679 -4.11 8.07 4.09
N GLY A 680 -3.81 7.14 5.01
CA GLY A 680 -2.51 7.15 5.71
C GLY A 680 -1.35 6.73 4.80
N LEU A 681 -1.51 5.66 4.01
CA LEU A 681 -0.42 5.17 3.14
C LEU A 681 0.00 6.16 2.05
N GLY A 682 -0.95 6.82 1.38
CA GLY A 682 -0.64 7.78 0.31
C GLY A 682 0.24 8.93 0.80
N LEU A 683 -0.01 9.42 2.02
CA LEU A 683 0.80 10.48 2.65
C LEU A 683 2.11 9.95 3.25
N PHE A 684 2.14 8.69 3.69
CA PHE A 684 3.35 8.05 4.20
C PHE A 684 4.48 8.09 3.16
N LEU A 685 4.18 7.78 1.90
CA LEU A 685 5.19 7.79 0.83
C LEU A 685 5.82 9.17 0.63
N LEU A 686 5.00 10.22 0.65
CA LEU A 686 5.48 11.60 0.56
C LEU A 686 6.36 11.98 1.76
N ALA A 687 5.95 11.62 2.97
CA ALA A 687 6.77 11.83 4.16
C ALA A 687 8.10 11.06 4.07
N PHE A 688 8.07 9.80 3.62
CA PHE A 688 9.27 8.98 3.51
C PHE A 688 10.30 9.58 2.54
N GLN A 689 9.86 10.13 1.41
CA GLN A 689 10.74 10.84 0.47
C GLN A 689 11.43 12.06 1.11
N ARG A 690 10.76 12.77 2.03
CA ARG A 690 11.37 13.90 2.78
C ARG A 690 12.22 13.45 3.96
N PHE A 691 11.93 12.29 4.53
CA PHE A 691 12.72 11.68 5.59
C PHE A 691 14.14 11.32 5.09
N VAL A 692 14.25 10.79 3.87
CA VAL A 692 15.54 10.39 3.28
C VAL A 692 16.39 11.55 2.75
N ASP A 693 15.85 12.77 2.62
CA ASP A 693 16.61 13.97 2.23
C ASP A 693 17.84 14.20 3.15
N CYS A 694 17.72 13.83 4.43
CA CYS A 694 18.85 13.68 5.36
C CYS A 694 18.59 12.50 6.30
N ILE A 695 18.92 11.30 5.81
CA ILE A 695 18.61 10.03 6.47
C ILE A 695 19.17 9.93 7.90
N GLU A 696 20.30 10.58 8.20
CA GLU A 696 20.95 10.52 9.52
C GLU A 696 20.10 11.18 10.61
N ILE A 697 19.68 12.43 10.38
CA ILE A 697 18.83 13.19 11.29
C ILE A 697 17.41 12.59 11.30
N GLY A 698 16.91 12.18 10.13
CA GLY A 698 15.63 11.50 10.01
C GLY A 698 15.59 10.23 10.88
N LEU A 699 16.59 9.35 10.75
CA LEU A 699 16.71 8.12 11.54
C LEU A 699 16.81 8.42 13.03
N LEU A 700 17.55 9.45 13.43
CA LEU A 700 17.65 9.85 14.84
C LEU A 700 16.27 10.25 15.40
N ALA A 701 15.54 11.11 14.69
CA ALA A 701 14.19 11.53 15.08
C ALA A 701 13.23 10.32 15.15
N PHE A 702 13.31 9.44 14.15
CA PHE A 702 12.52 8.22 14.06
C PHE A 702 12.80 7.26 15.23
N ILE A 703 14.06 6.90 15.46
CA ILE A 703 14.46 5.97 16.53
C ILE A 703 14.10 6.56 17.90
N SER A 704 14.38 7.85 18.12
CA SER A 704 13.97 8.54 19.34
C SER A 704 12.46 8.44 19.57
N LEU A 705 11.66 8.66 18.53
CA LEU A 705 10.20 8.59 18.63
C LEU A 705 9.71 7.18 18.97
N VAL A 706 10.27 6.14 18.33
CA VAL A 706 9.90 4.75 18.61
C VAL A 706 10.29 4.34 20.03
N ILE A 707 11.49 4.70 20.49
CA ILE A 707 11.94 4.44 21.87
C ILE A 707 11.01 5.13 22.86
N MET A 708 10.77 6.43 22.68
CA MET A 708 9.94 7.24 23.57
C MET A 708 8.49 6.76 23.61
N SER A 709 7.92 6.36 22.47
CA SER A 709 6.50 6.02 22.37
C SER A 709 6.18 4.55 22.67
N GLN A 710 7.08 3.60 22.33
CA GLN A 710 6.81 2.16 22.46
C GLN A 710 7.58 1.51 23.61
N TYR A 711 8.89 1.76 23.74
CA TYR A 711 9.75 1.05 24.70
C TYR A 711 9.67 1.64 26.11
N ILE A 712 9.72 2.97 26.25
CA ILE A 712 9.69 3.64 27.56
C ILE A 712 8.43 3.32 28.37
N PRO A 713 7.20 3.32 27.80
CA PRO A 713 6.01 2.87 28.52
C PRO A 713 6.11 1.47 29.09
N GLN A 714 6.79 0.57 28.38
CA GLN A 714 6.98 -0.81 28.81
C GLN A 714 8.03 -0.90 29.92
N TRP A 715 9.12 -0.13 29.82
CA TRP A 715 10.17 -0.11 30.83
C TRP A 715 9.72 0.51 32.15
N MET A 716 9.04 1.65 32.09
CA MET A 716 8.57 2.38 33.28
C MET A 716 7.20 1.94 33.78
N LYS A 717 6.54 0.99 33.11
CA LYS A 717 5.14 0.59 33.36
C LYS A 717 4.18 1.79 33.47
N SER A 718 4.49 2.89 32.78
CA SER A 718 3.77 4.17 32.87
C SER A 718 3.84 4.94 31.56
N ARG A 719 2.70 5.47 31.13
CA ARG A 719 2.58 6.25 29.88
C ARG A 719 2.80 7.76 30.05
N LYS A 720 3.12 8.24 31.27
CA LYS A 720 3.21 9.69 31.54
C LYS A 720 4.19 10.42 30.61
N VAL A 721 5.38 9.85 30.38
CA VAL A 721 6.43 10.43 29.53
C VAL A 721 6.13 10.26 28.05
N ALA A 722 5.62 9.09 27.64
CA ALA A 722 5.35 8.80 26.22
C ALA A 722 4.27 9.69 25.58
N ARG A 723 3.42 10.34 26.38
CA ARG A 723 2.49 11.38 25.88
C ARG A 723 3.21 12.55 25.21
N PHE A 724 4.44 12.82 25.63
CA PHE A 724 5.27 13.91 25.11
C PHE A 724 6.36 13.42 24.14
N ALA A 725 6.25 12.18 23.63
CA ALA A 725 7.27 11.54 22.81
C ALA A 725 7.67 12.39 21.58
N ILE A 726 6.73 13.11 20.97
CA ILE A 726 7.02 13.96 19.81
C ILE A 726 7.85 15.18 20.19
N ILE A 727 7.44 15.94 21.21
CA ILE A 727 8.18 17.14 21.63
C ILE A 727 9.63 16.75 21.97
N VAL A 728 9.81 15.67 22.72
CA VAL A 728 11.15 15.24 23.11
C VAL A 728 11.95 14.73 21.91
N SER A 729 11.33 14.02 20.97
CA SER A 729 12.03 13.52 19.77
C SER A 729 12.42 14.62 18.80
N ILE A 730 11.55 15.62 18.59
CA ILE A 730 11.90 16.83 17.82
C ILE A 730 13.06 17.56 18.52
N GLY A 731 12.97 17.75 19.84
CA GLY A 731 14.00 18.45 20.61
C GLY A 731 15.37 17.77 20.52
N ILE A 732 15.44 16.46 20.74
CA ILE A 732 16.69 15.69 20.63
C ILE A 732 17.27 15.78 19.21
N ALA A 733 16.46 15.52 18.19
CA ALA A 733 16.93 15.51 16.81
C ALA A 733 17.37 16.91 16.34
N TRP A 734 16.66 17.95 16.76
CA TRP A 734 16.99 19.35 16.43
C TRP A 734 18.30 19.81 17.10
N ILE A 735 18.49 19.51 18.39
CA ILE A 735 19.75 19.83 19.10
C ILE A 735 20.94 19.12 18.45
N VAL A 736 20.81 17.84 18.11
CA VAL A 736 21.89 17.10 17.44
C VAL A 736 22.14 17.62 16.03
N ALA A 737 21.10 17.96 15.28
CA ALA A 737 21.23 18.59 13.96
C ALA A 737 22.00 19.92 14.03
N GLU A 738 21.73 20.74 15.05
CA GLU A 738 22.44 22.00 15.28
C GLU A 738 23.92 21.75 15.59
N ILE A 739 24.23 20.80 16.49
CA ILE A 739 25.61 20.44 16.82
C ILE A 739 26.38 19.97 15.58
N LEU A 740 25.78 19.11 14.75
CA LEU A 740 26.39 18.63 13.51
C LEU A 740 26.59 19.74 12.48
N THR A 741 25.68 20.72 12.44
CA THR A 741 25.79 21.89 11.58
C THR A 741 26.95 22.79 12.00
N VAL A 742 27.07 23.10 13.29
CA VAL A 742 28.18 23.89 13.85
C VAL A 742 29.52 23.16 13.69
N ALA A 743 29.54 21.83 13.81
CA ALA A 743 30.74 21.01 13.60
C ALA A 743 31.17 20.89 12.12
N GLY A 744 30.44 21.51 11.19
CA GLY A 744 30.78 21.54 9.77
C GLY A 744 30.51 20.25 9.00
N ALA A 745 29.76 19.29 9.58
CA ALA A 745 29.49 17.99 8.97
C ALA A 745 28.75 18.08 7.62
N TYR A 746 28.04 19.19 7.37
CA TYR A 746 27.25 19.42 6.15
C TYR A 746 27.88 20.37 5.12
N LYS A 747 29.13 20.82 5.33
CA LYS A 747 29.79 21.86 4.51
C LYS A 747 30.05 21.45 3.05
N ASN A 748 30.02 20.14 2.74
CA ASN A 748 30.26 19.57 1.41
C ASN A 748 28.98 19.11 0.67
N ARG A 749 27.77 19.41 1.19
CA ARG A 749 26.48 19.07 0.54
C ARG A 749 25.98 20.22 -0.36
N PRO A 750 25.13 19.94 -1.38
CA PRO A 750 24.65 20.95 -2.31
C PRO A 750 23.94 22.14 -1.62
N PRO A 751 24.01 23.37 -2.18
CA PRO A 751 23.55 24.60 -1.53
C PRO A 751 22.07 24.61 -1.09
N LYS A 752 21.22 23.75 -1.69
CA LYS A 752 19.81 23.55 -1.27
C LYS A 752 19.66 23.12 0.20
N THR A 753 20.69 22.54 0.80
CA THR A 753 20.71 22.12 2.22
C THR A 753 21.12 23.26 3.17
N GLN A 754 21.82 24.29 2.67
CA GLN A 754 22.27 25.46 3.45
C GLN A 754 21.30 26.66 3.36
N SER A 755 20.60 26.84 2.24
CA SER A 755 19.85 28.08 1.96
C SER A 755 18.48 28.20 2.62
N ASN A 756 18.01 27.17 3.33
CA ASN A 756 16.65 27.12 3.88
C ASN A 756 16.49 27.77 5.27
N CYS A 757 17.55 28.40 5.81
CA CYS A 757 17.56 28.90 7.19
C CYS A 757 18.18 30.31 7.34
N ARG A 758 17.65 31.31 6.63
CA ARG A 758 17.99 32.72 6.92
C ARG A 758 16.76 33.47 7.43
N THR A 759 16.83 33.92 8.68
CA THR A 759 15.75 34.53 9.49
C THR A 759 15.84 36.05 9.53
N ASP A 760 15.89 36.70 8.37
CA ASP A 760 16.03 38.15 8.29
C ASP A 760 14.70 38.78 7.85
N ARG A 761 13.69 38.74 8.73
CA ARG A 761 12.61 39.74 8.77
C ARG A 761 11.96 39.78 10.15
N SER A 762 11.74 40.99 10.66
CA SER A 762 11.10 41.25 11.95
C SER A 762 9.92 42.19 11.77
N GLY A 763 8.71 41.70 12.06
CA GLY A 763 7.50 42.51 12.17
C GLY A 763 6.35 41.69 12.74
N ILE A 764 5.40 42.36 13.39
CA ILE A 764 4.07 41.81 13.64
C ILE A 764 3.30 41.96 12.33
N ARG A 765 2.85 40.86 11.73
CA ARG A 765 2.02 40.89 10.53
C ARG A 765 0.77 40.06 10.77
N VAL A 766 -0.38 40.68 10.50
CA VAL A 766 -1.65 39.97 10.46
C VAL A 766 -1.98 39.72 8.99
N PRO A 767 -2.18 38.46 8.57
CA PRO A 767 -2.65 38.15 7.22
C PRO A 767 -3.97 38.91 6.95
N HIS A 768 -4.09 39.51 5.78
CA HIS A 768 -5.30 40.24 5.39
C HIS A 768 -5.94 39.59 4.14
N PRO A 769 -7.27 39.68 4.00
CA PRO A 769 -7.96 39.20 2.81
C PRO A 769 -7.39 39.78 1.52
N PHE A 770 -7.31 38.96 0.47
CA PHE A 770 -6.86 39.32 -0.87
C PHE A 770 -5.45 39.95 -0.94
N GLN A 771 -4.54 39.52 -0.06
CA GLN A 771 -3.18 40.07 0.04
C GLN A 771 -2.35 40.00 -1.26
N TRP A 772 -2.68 39.08 -2.18
CA TRP A 772 -2.01 38.96 -3.48
C TRP A 772 -2.70 39.75 -4.60
N GLY A 773 -3.79 40.48 -4.30
CA GLY A 773 -4.59 41.24 -5.26
C GLY A 773 -5.92 40.57 -5.61
N ARG A 774 -6.59 41.09 -6.64
CA ARG A 774 -7.92 40.60 -7.06
C ARG A 774 -7.83 39.17 -7.63
N PRO A 775 -8.66 38.22 -7.16
CA PRO A 775 -8.67 36.86 -7.69
C PRO A 775 -8.98 36.82 -9.20
N SER A 776 -8.35 35.89 -9.91
CA SER A 776 -8.63 35.62 -11.32
C SER A 776 -9.45 34.35 -11.44
N PHE A 777 -10.48 34.37 -12.30
CA PHE A 777 -11.36 33.24 -12.52
C PHE A 777 -11.18 32.69 -13.94
N ASN A 778 -10.55 31.53 -14.04
CA ASN A 778 -10.36 30.82 -15.29
C ASN A 778 -10.91 29.39 -15.15
N ALA A 779 -11.74 28.97 -16.11
CA ALA A 779 -12.32 27.64 -16.10
C ALA A 779 -11.25 26.53 -16.06
N GLY A 780 -10.12 26.72 -16.76
CA GLY A 780 -9.01 25.77 -16.77
C GLY A 780 -8.39 25.51 -15.39
N ASP A 781 -8.41 26.52 -14.51
CA ASP A 781 -7.82 26.46 -13.17
C ASP A 781 -8.84 26.02 -12.10
N ILE A 782 -10.13 26.34 -12.32
CA ILE A 782 -11.24 26.01 -11.41
C ILE A 782 -11.48 24.49 -11.35
N PHE A 783 -11.55 23.79 -12.49
CA PHE A 783 -11.93 22.38 -12.51
C PHE A 783 -10.94 21.46 -11.76
N PRO A 784 -9.62 21.59 -11.92
CA PRO A 784 -8.65 20.84 -11.12
C PRO A 784 -8.79 21.09 -9.60
N MET A 785 -9.11 22.33 -9.19
CA MET A 785 -9.32 22.66 -7.77
C MET A 785 -10.63 22.09 -7.22
N VAL A 786 -11.70 22.05 -8.01
CA VAL A 786 -12.94 21.34 -7.67
C VAL A 786 -12.69 19.84 -7.49
N ALA A 787 -11.86 19.25 -8.35
CA ALA A 787 -11.48 17.84 -8.22
C ALA A 787 -10.66 17.59 -6.94
N ALA A 788 -9.71 18.47 -6.61
CA ALA A 788 -8.97 18.40 -5.36
C ALA A 788 -9.86 18.58 -4.13
N SER A 789 -10.91 19.41 -4.20
CA SER A 789 -11.85 19.54 -3.09
C SER A 789 -12.66 18.26 -2.88
N LEU A 790 -13.04 17.54 -3.94
CA LEU A 790 -13.64 16.20 -3.82
C LEU A 790 -12.69 15.19 -3.18
N VAL A 791 -11.42 15.18 -3.58
CA VAL A 791 -10.38 14.34 -2.95
C VAL A 791 -10.24 14.68 -1.46
N ALA A 792 -10.19 15.97 -1.13
CA ALA A 792 -10.08 16.42 0.26
C ALA A 792 -11.29 16.04 1.12
N ILE A 793 -12.50 16.00 0.55
CA ILE A 793 -13.71 15.49 1.23
C ILE A 793 -13.55 14.00 1.58
N VAL A 794 -13.06 13.20 0.63
CA VAL A 794 -12.82 11.76 0.82
C VAL A 794 -11.78 11.53 1.91
N GLU A 795 -10.61 12.16 1.79
CA GLU A 795 -9.53 12.05 2.78
C GLU A 795 -9.99 12.51 4.17
N SER A 796 -10.69 13.64 4.25
CA SER A 796 -11.22 14.15 5.51
C SER A 796 -12.24 13.21 6.16
N THR A 797 -13.06 12.53 5.35
CA THR A 797 -14.00 11.53 5.85
C THR A 797 -13.26 10.36 6.50
N GLY A 798 -12.18 9.88 5.88
CA GLY A 798 -11.30 8.88 6.48
C GLY A 798 -10.68 9.35 7.79
N THR A 799 -10.15 10.57 7.82
CA THR A 799 -9.55 11.17 9.03
C THR A 799 -10.56 11.35 10.16
N PHE A 800 -11.78 11.80 9.87
CA PHE A 800 -12.84 11.92 10.87
C PHE A 800 -13.13 10.56 11.51
N ILE A 801 -13.32 9.52 10.69
CA ILE A 801 -13.60 8.15 11.17
C ILE A 801 -12.43 7.59 12.01
N ALA A 802 -11.19 7.86 11.62
CA ALA A 802 -10.03 7.48 12.43
C ALA A 802 -10.01 8.24 13.78
N ALA A 803 -10.26 9.55 13.75
CA ALA A 803 -10.26 10.40 14.94
C ALA A 803 -11.38 10.05 15.94
N SER A 804 -12.57 9.65 15.48
CA SER A 804 -13.64 9.19 16.37
C SER A 804 -13.21 7.92 17.11
N ARG A 805 -12.58 6.97 16.40
CA ARG A 805 -12.07 5.73 16.99
C ARG A 805 -10.93 6.00 17.98
N PHE A 806 -9.98 6.88 17.66
CA PHE A 806 -8.93 7.30 18.61
C PHE A 806 -9.48 8.06 19.82
N GLY A 807 -10.54 8.84 19.64
CA GLY A 807 -11.17 9.64 20.68
C GLY A 807 -12.10 8.86 21.62
N LYS A 808 -12.32 7.57 21.38
CA LYS A 808 -13.42 6.76 21.97
C LYS A 808 -14.80 7.38 21.77
N ALA A 809 -15.03 8.05 20.65
CA ALA A 809 -16.37 8.46 20.26
C ALA A 809 -17.12 7.26 19.63
N THR A 810 -18.44 7.35 19.54
CA THR A 810 -19.26 6.40 18.78
C THR A 810 -18.98 6.54 17.28
N PRO A 811 -19.28 5.50 16.46
CA PRO A 811 -19.23 5.62 14.99
C PRO A 811 -19.97 6.88 14.52
N ILE A 812 -19.38 7.58 13.55
CA ILE A 812 -19.84 8.92 13.18
C ILE A 812 -21.12 8.81 12.33
N PRO A 813 -22.20 9.51 12.69
CA PRO A 813 -23.40 9.57 11.87
C PRO A 813 -23.14 10.27 10.52
N PRO A 814 -23.77 9.83 9.41
CA PRO A 814 -23.66 10.47 8.09
C PRO A 814 -24.03 11.96 8.07
N SER A 815 -24.97 12.39 8.91
CA SER A 815 -25.35 13.81 9.02
C SER A 815 -24.20 14.66 9.58
N VAL A 816 -23.48 14.14 10.58
CA VAL A 816 -22.31 14.80 11.19
C VAL A 816 -21.15 14.85 10.20
N LEU A 817 -20.97 13.81 9.37
CA LEU A 817 -19.98 13.82 8.28
C LEU A 817 -20.30 14.92 7.26
N SER A 818 -21.55 15.03 6.81
CA SER A 818 -21.98 16.07 5.85
C SER A 818 -21.82 17.48 6.43
N ARG A 819 -22.17 17.67 7.71
CA ARG A 819 -21.91 18.91 8.44
C ARG A 819 -20.41 19.22 8.50
N GLY A 820 -19.60 18.22 8.82
CA GLY A 820 -18.14 18.34 8.82
C GLY A 820 -17.56 18.77 7.47
N VAL A 821 -18.12 18.28 6.36
CA VAL A 821 -17.75 18.67 5.00
C VAL A 821 -18.14 20.12 4.68
N ALA A 822 -19.32 20.58 5.13
CA ALA A 822 -19.73 21.97 4.93
C ALA A 822 -18.76 22.96 5.60
N TRP A 823 -18.39 22.69 6.86
CA TRP A 823 -17.43 23.50 7.61
C TRP A 823 -16.01 23.39 7.06
N LEU A 824 -15.63 22.23 6.51
CA LEU A 824 -14.39 22.08 5.77
C LEU A 824 -14.37 22.95 4.51
N GLY A 825 -15.46 22.98 3.75
CA GLY A 825 -15.62 23.87 2.60
C GLY A 825 -15.53 25.34 2.96
N LEU A 826 -16.12 25.76 4.10
CA LEU A 826 -15.93 27.11 4.62
C LEU A 826 -14.46 27.40 4.95
N GLY A 827 -13.73 26.42 5.47
CA GLY A 827 -12.29 26.55 5.69
C GLY A 827 -11.50 26.75 4.40
N THR A 828 -11.80 25.98 3.35
CA THR A 828 -11.23 26.16 2.01
C THR A 828 -11.61 27.51 1.38
N LEU A 829 -12.78 28.07 1.72
CA LEU A 829 -13.16 29.42 1.29
C LEU A 829 -12.24 30.47 1.92
N LEU A 830 -11.96 30.33 3.23
CA LEU A 830 -11.03 31.21 3.94
C LEU A 830 -9.60 31.07 3.36
N ASP A 831 -9.18 29.87 2.97
CA ASP A 831 -7.91 29.65 2.26
C ASP A 831 -7.81 30.47 0.97
N GLY A 832 -8.87 30.47 0.16
CA GLY A 832 -8.95 31.28 -1.07
C GLY A 832 -8.95 32.78 -0.79
N ILE A 833 -9.71 33.24 0.21
CA ILE A 833 -9.82 34.66 0.59
C ILE A 833 -8.48 35.21 1.09
N PHE A 834 -7.82 34.52 2.02
CA PHE A 834 -6.53 34.96 2.57
C PHE A 834 -5.34 34.61 1.65
N GLY A 835 -5.52 33.71 0.70
CA GLY A 835 -4.49 33.36 -0.28
C GLY A 835 -3.40 32.49 0.30
N THR A 836 -3.78 31.33 0.82
CA THR A 836 -2.87 30.34 1.42
C THR A 836 -2.14 29.46 0.39
N GLY A 837 -2.59 29.48 -0.88
CA GLY A 837 -2.03 28.69 -1.98
C GLY A 837 -2.51 27.24 -2.05
N THR A 838 -3.14 26.72 -0.99
CA THR A 838 -3.69 25.35 -0.93
C THR A 838 -5.00 25.35 -0.16
N GLY A 839 -5.92 24.43 -0.49
CA GLY A 839 -7.14 24.23 0.31
C GLY A 839 -6.93 23.46 1.62
N SER A 840 -7.99 23.38 2.41
CA SER A 840 -8.00 22.73 3.73
C SER A 840 -8.48 21.27 3.68
N THR A 841 -7.88 20.43 4.52
CA THR A 841 -8.32 19.04 4.80
C THR A 841 -8.15 18.74 6.29
N ALA A 842 -8.83 17.69 6.78
CA ALA A 842 -8.59 17.18 8.12
C ALA A 842 -7.20 16.52 8.20
N SER A 843 -6.36 17.02 9.11
CA SER A 843 -4.97 16.61 9.29
C SER A 843 -4.85 15.16 9.77
N VAL A 844 -4.30 14.31 8.90
CA VAL A 844 -4.12 12.87 9.12
C VAL A 844 -3.07 12.64 10.20
N GLU A 845 -1.97 13.39 10.16
CA GLU A 845 -0.87 13.34 11.12
C GLU A 845 -1.34 13.68 12.54
N ASN A 846 -2.18 14.71 12.69
CA ASN A 846 -2.75 15.06 13.99
C ASN A 846 -3.77 14.03 14.48
N ALA A 847 -4.52 13.39 13.59
CA ALA A 847 -5.37 12.26 13.98
C ALA A 847 -4.54 11.07 14.46
N GLY A 848 -3.44 10.75 13.78
CA GLY A 848 -2.46 9.74 14.20
C GLY A 848 -1.85 10.06 15.57
N LEU A 849 -1.67 11.35 15.87
CA LEU A 849 -1.15 11.80 17.16
C LEU A 849 -2.08 11.46 18.34
N LEU A 850 -3.39 11.54 18.13
CA LEU A 850 -4.38 11.10 19.14
C LEU A 850 -4.17 9.64 19.51
N GLY A 851 -3.88 8.81 18.51
CA GLY A 851 -3.60 7.40 18.67
C GLY A 851 -2.32 7.11 19.43
N LEU A 852 -1.23 7.79 19.08
CA LEU A 852 0.08 7.62 19.73
C LEU A 852 0.05 8.07 21.20
N THR A 853 -0.54 9.25 21.45
CA THR A 853 -0.61 9.85 22.80
C THR A 853 -1.73 9.28 23.66
N GLN A 854 -2.75 8.67 23.03
CA GLN A 854 -3.97 8.19 23.69
C GLN A 854 -4.72 9.34 24.40
N VAL A 855 -4.70 10.53 23.79
CA VAL A 855 -5.41 11.73 24.25
C VAL A 855 -6.30 12.25 23.12
N GLY A 856 -7.60 11.98 23.23
CA GLY A 856 -8.62 12.39 22.28
C GLY A 856 -9.39 13.65 22.68
N SER A 857 -8.82 14.54 23.50
CA SER A 857 -9.59 15.65 24.07
C SER A 857 -9.71 16.83 23.11
N ARG A 858 -10.94 17.30 22.84
CA ARG A 858 -11.19 18.47 21.98
C ARG A 858 -10.53 19.75 22.48
N ARG A 859 -10.50 19.96 23.80
CA ARG A 859 -9.91 21.17 24.40
C ARG A 859 -8.42 21.31 24.08
N VAL A 860 -7.70 20.19 23.98
CA VAL A 860 -6.27 20.17 23.61
C VAL A 860 -6.08 20.71 22.19
N ILE A 861 -6.95 20.31 21.26
CA ILE A 861 -6.93 20.77 19.87
C ILE A 861 -7.30 22.26 19.76
N GLN A 862 -8.25 22.73 20.58
CA GLN A 862 -8.58 24.16 20.66
C GLN A 862 -7.40 25.00 21.20
N ILE A 863 -6.68 24.49 22.21
CA ILE A 863 -5.44 25.12 22.71
C ILE A 863 -4.38 25.15 21.60
N SER A 864 -4.23 24.06 20.83
CA SER A 864 -3.35 24.03 19.65
C SER A 864 -3.70 25.11 18.64
N ALA A 865 -4.99 25.33 18.36
CA ALA A 865 -5.43 26.40 17.47
C ALA A 865 -5.10 27.78 18.03
N GLY A 866 -5.24 27.99 19.35
CA GLY A 866 -4.77 29.20 20.01
C GLY A 866 -3.27 29.44 19.81
N PHE A 867 -2.43 28.40 19.92
CA PHE A 867 -0.99 28.50 19.62
C PHE A 867 -0.72 28.86 18.16
N MET A 868 -1.42 28.22 17.22
CA MET A 868 -1.26 28.50 15.79
C MET A 868 -1.60 29.97 15.47
N LEU A 869 -2.71 30.49 16.03
CA LEU A 869 -3.11 31.90 15.86
C LEU A 869 -2.11 32.87 16.50
N PHE A 870 -1.57 32.52 17.66
CA PHE A 870 -0.55 33.31 18.34
C PHE A 870 0.75 33.37 17.53
N PHE A 871 1.24 32.23 17.04
CA PHE A 871 2.48 32.15 16.27
C PHE A 871 2.36 32.71 14.86
N SER A 872 1.17 32.72 14.26
CA SER A 872 0.98 33.35 12.94
C SER A 872 1.09 34.87 13.00
N ILE A 873 0.75 35.50 14.13
CA ILE A 873 0.86 36.96 14.32
C ILE A 873 2.30 37.36 14.67
N LEU A 874 3.03 36.48 15.37
CA LEU A 874 4.42 36.68 15.77
C LEU A 874 5.39 35.98 14.79
N GLY A 875 5.59 36.56 13.61
CA GLY A 875 6.40 35.98 12.52
C GLY A 875 7.80 35.50 12.93
N LYS A 876 8.42 36.10 13.96
CA LYS A 876 9.71 35.62 14.52
C LYS A 876 9.62 34.20 15.09
N PHE A 877 8.57 33.88 15.83
CA PHE A 877 8.36 32.55 16.40
C PHE A 877 7.94 31.55 15.32
N GLY A 878 7.12 31.99 14.36
CA GLY A 878 6.80 31.19 13.16
C GLY A 878 8.04 30.81 12.36
N ALA A 879 8.94 31.77 12.10
CA ALA A 879 10.20 31.54 11.40
C ALA A 879 11.14 30.61 12.18
N PHE A 880 11.24 30.76 13.50
CA PHE A 880 12.02 29.84 14.34
C PHE A 880 11.48 28.41 14.23
N LEU A 881 10.17 28.20 14.34
CA LEU A 881 9.61 26.85 14.23
C LEU A 881 9.68 26.29 12.80
N ALA A 882 9.63 27.15 11.77
CA ALA A 882 9.85 26.77 10.38
C ALA A 882 11.30 26.38 10.07
N SER A 883 12.25 26.73 10.94
CA SER A 883 13.65 26.29 10.82
C SER A 883 13.86 24.82 11.17
N ILE A 884 12.87 24.14 11.76
CA ILE A 884 12.96 22.71 12.06
C ILE A 884 13.20 21.96 10.74
N PRO A 885 14.29 21.17 10.62
CA PRO A 885 14.57 20.41 9.42
C PRO A 885 13.41 19.52 9.00
N LEU A 886 13.01 19.62 7.72
CA LEU A 886 11.98 18.78 7.11
C LEU A 886 12.16 17.28 7.35
N PRO A 887 13.37 16.70 7.35
CA PRO A 887 13.58 15.28 7.65
C PRO A 887 13.12 14.87 9.06
N ILE A 888 13.21 15.75 10.07
CA ILE A 888 12.73 15.47 11.44
C ILE A 888 11.21 15.35 11.45
N VAL A 889 10.53 16.32 10.84
CA VAL A 889 9.07 16.33 10.73
C VAL A 889 8.58 15.11 9.95
N ALA A 890 9.22 14.84 8.82
CA ALA A 890 8.92 13.69 7.96
C ALA A 890 9.06 12.35 8.69
N ALA A 891 10.12 12.17 9.51
CA ALA A 891 10.31 10.99 10.35
C ALA A 891 9.13 10.72 11.29
N ILE A 892 8.60 11.79 11.88
CA ILE A 892 7.46 11.72 12.80
C ILE A 892 6.19 11.37 12.03
N TYR A 893 6.00 11.96 10.84
CA TYR A 893 4.85 11.69 9.98
C TYR A 893 4.79 10.25 9.50
N CYS A 894 5.92 9.62 9.18
CA CYS A 894 5.94 8.19 8.87
C CYS A 894 5.28 7.38 10.00
N VAL A 895 5.64 7.63 11.26
CA VAL A 895 5.02 6.94 12.41
C VAL A 895 3.53 7.25 12.55
N LEU A 896 3.14 8.52 12.42
CA LEU A 896 1.75 8.96 12.62
C LEU A 896 0.82 8.45 11.52
N PHE A 897 1.24 8.54 10.25
CA PHE A 897 0.48 8.03 9.11
C PHE A 897 0.33 6.52 9.13
N ALA A 898 1.39 5.79 9.51
CA ALA A 898 1.29 4.34 9.73
C ALA A 898 0.25 4.00 10.80
N PHE A 899 0.17 4.78 11.87
CA PHE A 899 -0.80 4.57 12.94
C PHE A 899 -2.25 4.79 12.49
N VAL A 900 -2.52 5.85 11.71
CA VAL A 900 -3.85 6.10 11.13
C VAL A 900 -4.27 4.92 10.24
N ALA A 901 -3.37 4.50 9.36
CA ALA A 901 -3.69 3.42 8.45
C ALA A 901 -3.85 2.07 9.17
N SER A 902 -3.12 1.83 10.27
CA SER A 902 -3.33 0.70 11.17
C SER A 902 -4.73 0.69 11.77
N VAL A 903 -5.26 1.86 12.14
CA VAL A 903 -6.63 1.97 12.67
C VAL A 903 -7.68 1.77 11.59
N GLY A 904 -7.39 2.19 10.36
CA GLY A 904 -8.15 1.80 9.16
C GLY A 904 -8.30 0.30 9.06
N LEU A 905 -7.19 -0.44 9.02
CA LEU A 905 -7.17 -1.91 9.01
C LEU A 905 -7.82 -2.51 10.28
N GLY A 906 -7.75 -1.83 11.42
CA GLY A 906 -8.40 -2.22 12.66
C GLY A 906 -9.94 -2.28 12.57
N PHE A 907 -10.57 -1.68 11.57
CA PHE A 907 -12.02 -1.84 11.32
C PHE A 907 -12.39 -3.22 10.77
N LEU A 908 -11.41 -4.03 10.34
CA LEU A 908 -11.66 -5.41 9.92
C LEU A 908 -12.21 -6.31 11.04
N GLN A 909 -12.05 -5.94 12.31
CA GLN A 909 -12.67 -6.66 13.43
C GLN A 909 -14.21 -6.72 13.35
N PHE A 910 -14.83 -5.78 12.62
CA PHE A 910 -16.28 -5.74 12.41
C PHE A 910 -16.72 -6.56 11.18
N CYS A 911 -15.79 -6.97 10.33
CA CYS A 911 -16.05 -7.64 9.06
C CYS A 911 -15.83 -9.16 9.18
N ASN A 912 -16.56 -9.93 8.38
CA ASN A 912 -16.33 -11.36 8.26
C ASN A 912 -15.14 -11.64 7.33
N LEU A 913 -13.95 -11.85 7.90
CA LEU A 913 -12.73 -12.22 7.18
C LEU A 913 -12.71 -13.69 6.71
N ASN A 914 -13.77 -14.46 6.94
CA ASN A 914 -13.92 -15.82 6.43
C ASN A 914 -14.79 -15.90 5.16
N SER A 915 -15.31 -14.76 4.68
CA SER A 915 -16.14 -14.67 3.48
C SER A 915 -15.30 -14.29 2.26
N TYR A 916 -15.36 -15.10 1.19
CA TYR A 916 -14.68 -14.81 -0.08
C TYR A 916 -15.10 -13.47 -0.70
N ARG A 917 -16.36 -13.05 -0.52
CA ARG A 917 -16.86 -11.74 -0.96
C ARG A 917 -16.11 -10.61 -0.25
N SER A 918 -16.03 -10.66 1.08
CA SER A 918 -15.35 -9.63 1.86
C SER A 918 -13.86 -9.57 1.53
N MET A 919 -13.21 -10.74 1.39
CA MET A 919 -11.82 -10.84 0.96
C MET A 919 -11.60 -10.23 -0.42
N PHE A 920 -12.45 -10.54 -1.40
CA PHE A 920 -12.37 -9.97 -2.75
C PHE A 920 -12.49 -8.45 -2.75
N ILE A 921 -13.53 -7.90 -2.10
CA ILE A 921 -13.77 -6.44 -2.03
C ILE A 921 -12.58 -5.74 -1.38
N LEU A 922 -12.10 -6.27 -0.25
CA LEU A 922 -10.96 -5.71 0.48
C LEU A 922 -9.67 -5.75 -0.34
N GLY A 923 -9.36 -6.89 -0.96
CA GLY A 923 -8.16 -7.07 -1.76
C GLY A 923 -8.13 -6.17 -2.99
N VAL A 924 -9.21 -6.19 -3.79
CA VAL A 924 -9.26 -5.46 -5.07
C VAL A 924 -9.26 -3.96 -4.85
N SER A 925 -9.94 -3.47 -3.81
CA SER A 925 -9.93 -2.04 -3.46
C SER A 925 -8.57 -1.54 -2.99
N LEU A 926 -7.82 -2.32 -2.21
CA LEU A 926 -6.46 -1.98 -1.81
C LEU A 926 -5.47 -2.05 -3.00
N CYS A 927 -5.55 -3.10 -3.81
CA CYS A 927 -4.69 -3.25 -4.98
C CYS A 927 -4.93 -2.15 -6.02
N LEU A 928 -6.17 -1.94 -6.47
CA LEU A 928 -6.50 -0.89 -7.43
C LEU A 928 -6.29 0.51 -6.86
N GLY A 929 -6.57 0.69 -5.56
CA GLY A 929 -6.31 1.93 -4.85
C GLY A 929 -4.84 2.33 -4.81
N LEU A 930 -3.90 1.40 -5.01
CA LEU A 930 -2.47 1.72 -5.17
C LEU A 930 -2.03 1.71 -6.63
N SER A 931 -2.50 0.75 -7.43
CA SER A 931 -2.03 0.56 -8.80
C SER A 931 -2.54 1.61 -9.78
N VAL A 932 -3.77 2.10 -9.62
CA VAL A 932 -4.35 3.13 -10.50
C VAL A 932 -3.66 4.48 -10.30
N PRO A 933 -3.55 5.03 -9.07
CA PRO A 933 -2.82 6.28 -8.86
C PRO A 933 -1.38 6.22 -9.32
N GLN A 934 -0.69 5.10 -9.11
CA GLN A 934 0.69 4.92 -9.55
C GLN A 934 0.83 5.12 -11.06
N HIS A 935 -0.06 4.54 -11.87
CA HIS A 935 -0.05 4.74 -13.32
C HIS A 935 -0.21 6.21 -13.72
N PHE A 936 -1.17 6.93 -13.11
CA PHE A 936 -1.40 8.34 -13.42
C PHE A 936 -0.24 9.24 -12.98
N ASN A 937 0.37 8.95 -11.83
CA ASN A 937 1.54 9.68 -11.32
C ASN A 937 2.79 9.43 -12.18
N ASP A 938 3.06 8.17 -12.55
CA ASP A 938 4.21 7.81 -13.39
C ASP A 938 4.09 8.40 -14.79
N TYR A 939 2.89 8.38 -15.37
CA TYR A 939 2.64 8.97 -16.69
C TYR A 939 2.90 10.48 -16.68
N LEU A 940 2.45 11.18 -15.64
CA LEU A 940 2.68 12.62 -15.48
C LEU A 940 4.18 12.94 -15.39
N LEU A 941 4.94 12.14 -14.64
CA LEU A 941 6.38 12.32 -14.46
C LEU A 941 7.17 12.08 -15.77
N LEU A 942 6.80 11.06 -16.56
CA LEU A 942 7.54 10.65 -17.75
C LEU A 942 7.20 11.46 -19.01
N SER A 943 5.92 11.81 -19.20
CA SER A 943 5.46 12.42 -20.45
C SER A 943 5.40 13.95 -20.39
N GLY A 944 5.47 14.56 -19.20
CA GLY A 944 5.29 16.01 -19.01
C GLY A 944 3.88 16.52 -19.33
N TYR A 945 2.96 15.63 -19.72
CA TYR A 945 1.58 15.89 -20.07
C TYR A 945 0.67 14.76 -19.57
N VAL A 946 -0.65 15.02 -19.56
CA VAL A 946 -1.70 14.13 -19.05
C VAL A 946 -1.98 12.97 -20.02
N PRO A 947 -2.29 11.74 -19.55
CA PRO A 947 -2.57 10.60 -20.43
C PRO A 947 -3.77 10.78 -21.39
N PHE A 948 -4.68 11.70 -21.06
CA PHE A 948 -5.77 12.10 -21.94
C PHE A 948 -5.48 13.45 -22.59
N HIS A 949 -4.87 13.45 -23.78
CA HIS A 949 -4.70 14.64 -24.63
C HIS A 949 -5.97 14.94 -25.44
N THR A 950 -7.09 15.18 -24.74
CA THR A 950 -8.24 15.86 -25.33
C THR A 950 -8.22 17.28 -24.77
N GLY A 951 -8.36 18.31 -25.61
CA GLY A 951 -8.39 19.72 -25.19
C GLY A 951 -9.60 20.10 -24.31
N SER A 952 -10.20 19.15 -23.60
CA SER A 952 -11.38 19.29 -22.75
C SER A 952 -10.98 19.28 -21.27
N THR A 953 -11.40 20.33 -20.56
CA THR A 953 -11.16 20.56 -19.13
C THR A 953 -11.77 19.50 -18.22
N ALA A 954 -12.74 18.72 -18.69
CA ALA A 954 -13.39 17.65 -17.91
C ALA A 954 -12.45 16.47 -17.59
N PHE A 955 -11.44 16.20 -18.43
CA PHE A 955 -10.50 15.10 -18.23
C PHE A 955 -9.52 15.37 -17.08
N ASN A 956 -9.25 16.64 -16.75
CA ASN A 956 -8.41 17.03 -15.62
C ASN A 956 -9.06 16.65 -14.27
N ILE A 957 -10.40 16.64 -14.18
CA ILE A 957 -11.12 16.28 -12.94
C ILE A 957 -10.90 14.80 -12.63
N VAL A 958 -11.12 13.94 -13.62
CA VAL A 958 -10.99 12.50 -13.49
C VAL A 958 -9.55 12.15 -13.09
N GLN A 959 -8.56 12.80 -13.70
CA GLN A 959 -7.15 12.57 -13.36
C GLN A 959 -6.85 12.87 -11.89
N VAL A 960 -7.23 14.04 -11.36
CA VAL A 960 -6.94 14.41 -9.96
C VAL A 960 -7.56 13.40 -9.00
N ILE A 961 -8.79 12.95 -9.27
CA ILE A 961 -9.47 11.94 -8.46
C ILE A 961 -8.76 10.59 -8.55
N LEU A 962 -8.39 10.14 -9.76
CA LEU A 962 -7.70 8.85 -9.97
C LEU A 962 -6.25 8.85 -9.49
N SER A 963 -5.65 10.01 -9.26
CA SER A 963 -4.31 10.16 -8.69
C SER A 963 -4.31 10.05 -7.15
N SER A 964 -5.48 10.03 -6.51
CA SER A 964 -5.61 9.87 -5.06
C SER A 964 -5.88 8.40 -4.68
N PRO A 965 -4.97 7.74 -3.92
CA PRO A 965 -5.17 6.36 -3.47
C PRO A 965 -6.45 6.14 -2.66
N ALA A 966 -6.74 7.04 -1.72
CA ALA A 966 -7.95 6.98 -0.90
C ALA A 966 -9.22 7.06 -1.75
N SER A 967 -9.21 7.91 -2.77
CA SER A 967 -10.36 8.14 -3.66
C SER A 967 -10.66 6.92 -4.54
N VAL A 968 -9.63 6.35 -5.17
CA VAL A 968 -9.79 5.12 -5.97
C VAL A 968 -10.24 3.95 -5.09
N ALA A 969 -9.62 3.77 -3.91
CA ALA A 969 -10.00 2.69 -3.01
C ALA A 969 -11.44 2.78 -2.53
N ILE A 970 -11.92 3.96 -2.12
CA ILE A 970 -13.31 4.10 -1.70
C ILE A 970 -14.26 3.91 -2.87
N MET A 971 -13.96 4.43 -4.07
CA MET A 971 -14.81 4.23 -5.25
C MET A 971 -15.01 2.74 -5.55
N VAL A 972 -13.92 1.97 -5.57
CA VAL A 972 -13.94 0.52 -5.82
C VAL A 972 -14.64 -0.23 -4.68
N ALA A 973 -14.26 0.03 -3.43
CA ALA A 973 -14.82 -0.68 -2.28
C ALA A 973 -16.32 -0.39 -2.09
N TYR A 974 -16.72 0.87 -2.24
CA TYR A 974 -18.11 1.31 -2.15
C TYR A 974 -18.96 0.70 -3.26
N TRP A 975 -18.48 0.78 -4.51
CA TRP A 975 -19.20 0.22 -5.66
C TRP A 975 -19.38 -1.29 -5.53
N LEU A 976 -18.31 -2.03 -5.20
CA LEU A 976 -18.38 -3.48 -5.04
C LEU A 976 -19.24 -3.89 -3.83
N ASP A 977 -19.11 -3.23 -2.67
CA ASP A 977 -19.90 -3.59 -1.49
C ASP A 977 -21.40 -3.38 -1.73
N LEU A 978 -21.79 -2.29 -2.40
CA LEU A 978 -23.18 -2.01 -2.75
C LEU A 978 -23.74 -2.98 -3.77
N THR A 979 -23.02 -3.21 -4.86
CA THR A 979 -23.52 -3.99 -5.99
C THR A 979 -23.49 -5.49 -5.74
N LEU A 980 -22.54 -5.98 -4.92
CA LEU A 980 -22.48 -7.38 -4.46
C LEU A 980 -23.32 -7.61 -3.19
N SER A 981 -24.00 -6.59 -2.67
CA SER A 981 -24.94 -6.74 -1.55
C SER A 981 -26.34 -7.05 -2.09
N CYS A 982 -26.64 -8.34 -2.27
CA CYS A 982 -27.93 -8.86 -2.79
C CYS A 982 -29.15 -8.69 -1.86
N GLY A 983 -29.22 -7.65 -1.03
CA GLY A 983 -30.35 -7.40 -0.13
C GLY A 983 -30.52 -8.42 1.01
N ASP A 984 -29.66 -9.43 1.10
CA ASP A 984 -29.71 -10.49 2.11
C ASP A 984 -29.10 -10.01 3.45
N SER A 985 -29.65 -10.50 4.56
CA SER A 985 -29.19 -10.16 5.92
C SER A 985 -27.76 -10.67 6.21
N SER A 986 -27.34 -11.72 5.50
CA SER A 986 -26.01 -12.32 5.59
C SER A 986 -24.92 -11.39 5.07
N THR A 987 -25.14 -10.72 3.93
CA THR A 987 -24.15 -9.82 3.30
C THR A 987 -23.91 -8.56 4.13
N ARG A 988 -24.96 -8.09 4.84
CA ARG A 988 -24.88 -6.98 5.80
C ARG A 988 -24.06 -7.35 7.04
N ARG A 989 -24.12 -8.61 7.48
CA ARG A 989 -23.28 -9.13 8.57
C ARG A 989 -21.83 -9.27 8.12
N ASP A 990 -21.60 -9.73 6.90
CA ASP A 990 -20.25 -9.88 6.33
C ASP A 990 -19.50 -8.54 6.19
N SER A 991 -20.17 -7.48 5.74
CA SER A 991 -19.57 -6.15 5.60
C SER A 991 -19.44 -5.38 6.92
N GLY A 992 -19.99 -5.93 8.01
CA GLY A 992 -20.05 -5.28 9.32
C GLY A 992 -21.07 -4.14 9.40
N ARG A 993 -21.91 -3.94 8.38
CA ARG A 993 -22.87 -2.83 8.33
C ARG A 993 -23.87 -2.89 9.49
N HIS A 994 -24.26 -4.08 9.94
CA HIS A 994 -25.20 -4.23 11.04
C HIS A 994 -24.68 -3.60 12.35
N TRP A 995 -23.36 -3.60 12.58
CA TRP A 995 -22.76 -3.00 13.78
C TRP A 995 -22.92 -1.48 13.81
N TRP A 996 -23.00 -0.84 12.65
CA TRP A 996 -23.07 0.62 12.50
C TRP A 996 -24.49 1.15 12.35
N GLU A 997 -25.48 0.28 12.19
CA GLU A 997 -26.86 0.67 11.87
C GLU A 997 -27.48 1.56 12.96
N LYS A 998 -27.27 1.22 14.24
CA LYS A 998 -27.75 2.00 15.40
C LYS A 998 -27.13 3.40 15.53
N PHE A 999 -26.02 3.67 14.83
CA PHE A 999 -25.31 4.95 14.86
C PHE A 999 -25.60 5.83 13.63
N ARG A 1000 -26.41 5.34 12.69
CA ARG A 1000 -26.74 6.11 11.47
C ARG A 1000 -27.51 7.37 11.76
N THR A 1001 -28.36 7.35 12.78
CA THR A 1001 -29.04 8.55 13.25
C THR A 1001 -28.49 8.90 14.62
N PHE A 1002 -28.16 10.17 14.77
CA PHE A 1002 -27.51 10.66 15.97
C PHE A 1002 -28.39 10.55 17.23
N ASN A 1003 -29.72 10.60 17.05
CA ASN A 1003 -30.71 10.60 18.14
C ASN A 1003 -31.08 9.19 18.64
N GLN A 1004 -30.56 8.12 18.01
CA GLN A 1004 -30.84 6.74 18.41
C GLN A 1004 -29.93 6.23 19.54
N ASP A 1005 -28.75 6.83 19.75
CA ASP A 1005 -27.83 6.48 20.85
C ASP A 1005 -27.48 7.75 21.64
N THR A 1006 -27.84 7.78 22.93
CA THR A 1006 -27.59 8.90 23.84
C THR A 1006 -26.11 9.25 24.00
N ARG A 1007 -25.20 8.28 23.81
CA ARG A 1007 -23.74 8.55 23.80
C ARG A 1007 -23.34 9.37 22.60
N SER A 1008 -24.01 9.15 21.46
CA SER A 1008 -23.77 9.99 20.29
C SER A 1008 -24.14 11.42 20.65
N GLU A 1009 -25.35 11.66 21.17
CA GLU A 1009 -25.83 12.99 21.61
C GLU A 1009 -24.80 13.80 22.40
N GLU A 1010 -24.09 13.17 23.33
CA GLU A 1010 -23.02 13.80 24.11
C GLU A 1010 -21.85 14.30 23.25
N PHE A 1011 -21.45 13.56 22.22
CA PHE A 1011 -20.28 13.86 21.39
C PHE A 1011 -20.56 14.87 20.27
N TYR A 1012 -21.63 14.70 19.48
CA TYR A 1012 -21.81 15.48 18.24
C TYR A 1012 -22.90 16.58 18.27
N SER A 1013 -23.61 16.79 19.40
CA SER A 1013 -24.62 17.86 19.55
C SER A 1013 -23.98 19.24 19.43
N LEU A 1014 -24.64 20.25 18.88
CA LEU A 1014 -24.04 21.58 18.84
C LEU A 1014 -24.05 22.21 20.24
N PRO A 1015 -23.12 23.14 20.53
CA PRO A 1015 -23.23 23.96 21.74
C PRO A 1015 -24.59 24.69 21.77
N LEU A 1016 -25.10 24.96 22.97
CA LEU A 1016 -26.31 25.76 23.22
C LEU A 1016 -27.64 25.16 22.69
N ASN A 1017 -27.75 23.82 22.59
CA ASN A 1017 -28.97 23.12 22.12
C ASN A 1017 -29.44 23.52 20.70
N LEU A 1018 -28.55 24.02 19.85
CA LEU A 1018 -28.85 24.22 18.43
C LEU A 1018 -29.01 22.83 17.77
N SER A 1019 -30.21 22.50 17.29
CA SER A 1019 -30.53 21.21 16.65
C SER A 1019 -30.12 21.17 15.19
#